data_AF-A0A7U3NY74-F1
#
_entry.id   AF-A0A7U3NY74-F1
#
_cell.length_a   1.000
_cell.length_b   1.000
_cell.length_c   1.000
_cell.angle_alpha   90.00
_cell.angle_beta   90.00
_cell.angle_gamma   90.00
#
_symmetry.space_group_name_H-M   'P 1'
#
loop_
_entity.id
_entity.type
_entity.pdbx_description
1 polymer ?
#
loop_
_entity_poly.entity_id
_entity_poly.type
_entity_poly.pdbx_seq_one_letter_code
_entity_poly.pdbx_strand_id
1 'polypeptide(L)'
;MKILKKALAAATSSVMAASMCIIDIGSLGTANAADMTAVQLVEDMGQGWNLGNTFDCTNTWTTPLTPTAIETAWGNPVTTEAMIKEIKKSGFNTVRIPITWHQMMSSDGSSINEDYVARIKQVVGYVLDNGMYAIINTHHDEDWIKSETNTTKFTNLWKAIAANFASYDEHLVFEGTNEVSFSTSAQQQTFNQAFVDTVRATGGNNAKRLLLVCAPSNNTSKLLNDFTAPTDSAKMIAVSCHYYEPPQFCVAKTTSTWGHQETWGSNADKTTLQNDFDKLETKFIKNGIPVIIGEYGVDTSTEGGKDKESMYAFLKEVATYALGKEGMCPVVWDMSVYNNGAGDMAYFNRSALSWYDSKIGEIFASAANSGGGSDTTKSDRININAADIAATDKNGKTYWQIDLKPYKEYGVNPESAVVNFTITQTDGTNTEMSGDIAASFNVKTDAGTLAYSNIDTVVGINDSTAVIDLKPDTFNIAWDDDGAVTETAAGVIDMDYLKLENWWTWCKSGEASITIDSVTLIFDGNIPVEGDQVTTTTETVTTTTTSTTTATETTTTTATTTSDPDVTTESYTGVYANAYLAGSVGSNSVWSATEAADTENMAEVDGNGTFEVQWNLAEGSETIDFLMLEIESIDEFDSYFTTDTFPNLTLTIDHFYIDGVEQTLADEPDAVNLRYFENTGKTRAYFRANWGANGGVDFGISGDTTVEKTIKVVFTINGTYKEGTSNVSSGDKIWGDADGNEELTISDIVMVLQYSANKAKYSLSDKALANCDVNADNVVDAKDAFIMQQIDAGVVTVAELPLK
;
A
#
# COMPACT_ATOMS: atom_id res chain seq x y z
N MET A 1 -26.32 -7.46 -12.34
CA MET A 1 -26.25 -6.51 -13.48
C MET A 1 -25.19 -5.39 -13.32
N LYS A 2 -24.41 -5.32 -12.22
CA LYS A 2 -23.30 -4.36 -12.05
C LYS A 2 -21.98 -4.76 -12.74
N ILE A 3 -21.81 -6.03 -13.12
CA ILE A 3 -20.54 -6.57 -13.66
C ILE A 3 -20.41 -6.34 -15.19
N LEU A 4 -21.54 -6.26 -15.93
CA LEU A 4 -21.51 -6.24 -17.40
C LEU A 4 -21.16 -4.87 -18.02
N LYS A 5 -21.12 -3.79 -17.24
CA LYS A 5 -20.82 -2.44 -17.74
C LYS A 5 -19.34 -2.05 -17.63
N LYS A 6 -18.57 -2.62 -16.69
CA LYS A 6 -17.13 -2.35 -16.57
C LYS A 6 -16.29 -3.04 -17.65
N ALA A 7 -16.78 -4.14 -18.23
CA ALA A 7 -16.06 -4.87 -19.28
C ALA A 7 -16.02 -4.15 -20.65
N LEU A 8 -16.86 -3.13 -20.89
CA LEU A 8 -16.96 -2.48 -22.21
C LEU A 8 -16.06 -1.26 -22.38
N ALA A 9 -15.40 -0.77 -21.32
CA ALA A 9 -14.49 0.38 -21.37
C ALA A 9 -13.01 -0.01 -21.66
N ALA A 10 -12.66 -1.29 -21.55
CA ALA A 10 -11.28 -1.77 -21.69
C ALA A 10 -10.84 -2.11 -23.13
N ALA A 11 -11.64 -1.76 -24.15
CA ALA A 11 -11.41 -2.20 -25.54
C ALA A 11 -11.41 -1.06 -26.57
N THR A 12 -10.70 0.03 -26.33
CA THR A 12 -10.30 1.00 -27.38
C THR A 12 -9.05 1.78 -26.98
N SER A 13 -7.91 1.10 -26.89
CA SER A 13 -6.60 1.78 -26.82
C SER A 13 -5.50 0.88 -27.42
N SER A 14 -5.57 0.70 -28.73
CA SER A 14 -4.42 0.23 -29.51
C SER A 14 -4.68 0.49 -30.98
N VAL A 15 -4.05 1.53 -31.55
CA VAL A 15 -3.41 1.52 -32.88
C VAL A 15 -2.65 2.84 -33.09
N MET A 16 -1.32 2.70 -33.04
CA MET A 16 -0.26 3.37 -33.81
C MET A 16 0.05 4.86 -33.65
N ALA A 17 1.19 5.08 -32.98
CA ALA A 17 2.14 6.14 -33.28
C ALA A 17 2.71 6.03 -34.71
N ALA A 18 2.90 7.16 -35.39
CA ALA A 18 4.19 7.63 -35.94
C ALA A 18 4.00 8.71 -37.04
N SER A 19 4.41 9.95 -36.73
CA SER A 19 5.29 10.76 -37.60
C SER A 19 5.65 12.07 -36.90
N MET A 20 6.91 12.17 -36.49
CA MET A 20 7.55 13.42 -36.05
C MET A 20 7.71 14.38 -37.24
N CYS A 21 7.44 15.68 -37.05
CA CYS A 21 8.47 16.74 -36.91
C CYS A 21 7.91 18.15 -37.24
N ILE A 22 8.38 19.15 -36.47
CA ILE A 22 8.35 20.62 -36.65
C ILE A 22 7.14 21.40 -36.04
N ILE A 23 7.43 22.05 -34.91
CA ILE A 23 6.99 23.34 -34.34
C ILE A 23 5.57 23.84 -34.69
N ASP A 24 4.67 23.83 -33.69
CA ASP A 24 3.78 24.95 -33.38
C ASP A 24 3.27 24.80 -31.93
N ILE A 25 3.25 25.89 -31.15
CA ILE A 25 2.50 25.95 -29.89
C ILE A 25 1.02 26.03 -30.30
N GLY A 26 0.48 24.89 -30.71
CA GLY A 26 -0.83 24.75 -31.31
C GLY A 26 -1.74 23.95 -30.41
N SER A 27 -2.65 24.67 -29.74
CA SER A 27 -3.89 24.19 -29.12
C SER A 27 -3.80 22.83 -28.43
N LEU A 28 -3.63 22.85 -27.09
CA LEU A 28 -4.17 21.81 -26.22
C LEU A 28 -5.56 21.44 -26.76
N GLY A 29 -5.73 20.20 -27.21
CA GLY A 29 -7.00 19.73 -27.70
C GLY A 29 -8.03 20.01 -26.61
N THR A 30 -9.13 20.65 -26.97
CA THR A 30 -10.26 20.84 -26.04
C THR A 30 -10.74 19.46 -25.62
N ALA A 31 -10.37 19.02 -24.42
CA ALA A 31 -10.97 17.86 -23.80
C ALA A 31 -12.46 18.16 -23.65
N ASN A 32 -13.29 17.37 -24.34
CA ASN A 32 -14.74 17.47 -24.22
C ASN A 32 -15.12 16.84 -22.88
N ALA A 33 -15.78 17.60 -22.01
CA ALA A 33 -16.41 17.05 -20.82
C ALA A 33 -17.25 15.83 -21.20
N ALA A 34 -17.01 14.67 -20.59
CA ALA A 34 -17.87 13.51 -20.75
C ALA A 34 -19.33 13.92 -20.55
N ASP A 35 -20.26 13.34 -21.33
CA ASP A 35 -21.70 13.62 -21.21
C ASP A 35 -22.29 12.95 -19.95
N MET A 36 -21.76 13.31 -18.79
CA MET A 36 -22.21 12.90 -17.46
C MET A 36 -23.16 13.95 -16.88
N THR A 37 -24.18 13.49 -16.18
CA THR A 37 -24.94 14.36 -15.27
C THR A 37 -24.08 14.72 -14.05
N ALA A 38 -24.42 15.80 -13.33
CA ALA A 38 -23.73 16.16 -12.10
C ALA A 38 -23.70 14.99 -11.09
N VAL A 39 -24.80 14.25 -10.94
CA VAL A 39 -24.90 13.08 -10.06
C VAL A 39 -23.92 11.98 -10.45
N GLN A 40 -23.86 11.64 -11.74
CA GLN A 40 -22.92 10.63 -12.23
C GLN A 40 -21.46 11.06 -12.06
N LEU A 41 -21.17 12.35 -12.27
CA LEU A 41 -19.81 12.85 -12.10
C LEU A 41 -19.38 12.78 -10.62
N VAL A 42 -20.27 13.13 -9.68
CA VAL A 42 -19.97 12.99 -8.24
C VAL A 42 -19.93 11.52 -7.79
N GLU A 43 -20.67 10.62 -8.45
CA GLU A 43 -20.53 9.18 -8.23
C GLU A 43 -19.14 8.70 -8.67
N ASP A 44 -18.65 9.17 -9.81
CA ASP A 44 -17.31 8.82 -10.32
C ASP A 44 -16.18 9.43 -9.48
N MET A 45 -16.40 10.62 -8.90
CA MET A 45 -15.49 11.23 -7.93
C MET A 45 -15.17 10.34 -6.72
N GLY A 46 -16.04 9.38 -6.37
CA GLY A 46 -15.79 8.39 -5.34
C GLY A 46 -15.51 8.98 -3.96
N GLN A 47 -14.48 8.48 -3.28
CA GLN A 47 -14.01 9.03 -2.01
C GLN A 47 -12.95 10.10 -2.25
N GLY A 48 -12.96 11.16 -1.43
CA GLY A 48 -11.99 12.23 -1.49
C GLY A 48 -11.11 12.41 -0.25
N TRP A 49 -9.98 13.07 -0.43
CA TRP A 49 -9.03 13.48 0.60
C TRP A 49 -8.71 14.97 0.47
N ASN A 50 -8.62 15.71 1.57
CA ASN A 50 -8.22 17.11 1.55
C ASN A 50 -6.70 17.24 1.73
N LEU A 51 -6.06 17.99 0.84
CA LEU A 51 -4.71 18.50 0.98
C LEU A 51 -4.72 19.75 1.90
N GLY A 52 -5.15 19.58 3.15
CA GLY A 52 -5.32 20.68 4.11
C GLY A 52 -3.99 21.28 4.56
N ASN A 53 -4.02 22.49 5.13
CA ASN A 53 -2.84 23.20 5.64
C ASN A 53 -1.66 23.25 4.64
N THR A 54 -1.98 23.51 3.37
CA THR A 54 -1.06 23.57 2.24
C THR A 54 -1.20 24.93 1.55
N PHE A 55 -2.05 25.06 0.53
CA PHE A 55 -2.29 26.34 -0.14
C PHE A 55 -3.33 27.21 0.57
N ASP A 56 -4.06 26.66 1.54
CA ASP A 56 -4.94 27.36 2.46
C ASP A 56 -4.19 28.13 3.54
N CYS A 57 -2.90 27.85 3.75
CA CYS A 57 -2.08 28.55 4.70
C CYS A 57 -2.01 30.08 4.49
N THR A 58 -1.63 30.78 5.54
CA THR A 58 -1.21 32.19 5.48
C THR A 58 0.19 32.37 6.05
N ASN A 59 1.01 33.23 5.42
CA ASN A 59 2.38 33.52 5.85
C ASN A 59 2.64 35.03 5.84
N THR A 60 2.78 35.62 7.03
CA THR A 60 2.99 37.07 7.21
C THR A 60 4.43 37.43 7.60
N TRP A 61 5.30 36.43 7.77
CA TRP A 61 6.65 36.58 8.30
C TRP A 61 7.76 36.38 7.25
N THR A 62 7.43 35.91 6.05
CA THR A 62 8.39 35.71 4.95
C THR A 62 8.35 36.87 3.96
N THR A 63 9.51 37.36 3.51
CA THR A 63 9.60 38.44 2.51
C THR A 63 10.87 38.28 1.64
N PRO A 64 10.77 38.22 0.30
CA PRO A 64 9.53 38.21 -0.49
C PRO A 64 8.70 36.94 -0.24
N LEU A 65 7.38 37.07 -0.31
CA LEU A 65 6.48 35.92 -0.20
C LEU A 65 6.55 35.10 -1.51
N THR A 66 6.71 33.79 -1.38
CA THR A 66 6.76 32.85 -2.52
C THR A 66 5.65 31.81 -2.37
N PRO A 67 5.24 31.13 -3.47
CA PRO A 67 4.29 30.02 -3.42
C PRO A 67 4.66 28.96 -2.38
N THR A 68 5.91 28.49 -2.40
CA THR A 68 6.44 27.51 -1.46
C THR A 68 6.37 28.00 -0.01
N ALA A 69 6.66 29.28 0.24
CA ALA A 69 6.57 29.83 1.59
C ALA A 69 5.13 29.84 2.14
N ILE A 70 4.11 29.92 1.29
CA ILE A 70 2.71 29.72 1.70
C ILE A 70 2.46 28.24 1.93
N GLU A 71 2.79 27.41 0.93
CA GLU A 71 2.53 25.97 0.91
C GLU A 71 3.05 25.25 2.17
N THR A 72 4.21 25.68 2.68
CA THR A 72 4.86 25.06 3.85
C THR A 72 4.68 25.85 5.15
N ALA A 73 3.87 26.93 5.14
CA ALA A 73 3.84 27.89 6.26
C ALA A 73 3.36 27.27 7.59
N TRP A 74 2.49 26.26 7.52
CA TRP A 74 1.95 25.57 8.70
C TRP A 74 2.60 24.19 8.93
N GLY A 75 3.79 23.99 8.38
CA GLY A 75 4.69 22.88 8.68
C GLY A 75 4.71 21.76 7.64
N ASN A 76 3.71 21.70 6.75
CA ASN A 76 3.66 20.67 5.72
C ASN A 76 4.84 20.76 4.74
N PRO A 77 5.35 19.63 4.21
CA PRO A 77 6.31 19.66 3.13
C PRO A 77 5.67 20.15 1.82
N VAL A 78 6.50 20.50 0.86
CA VAL A 78 6.06 20.78 -0.51
C VAL A 78 5.36 19.56 -1.09
N THR A 79 4.18 19.75 -1.68
CA THR A 79 3.39 18.68 -2.28
C THR A 79 4.13 18.04 -3.46
N THR A 80 4.20 16.71 -3.50
CA THR A 80 4.79 15.95 -4.60
C THR A 80 3.75 15.06 -5.26
N GLU A 81 4.02 14.64 -6.51
CA GLU A 81 3.14 13.68 -7.19
C GLU A 81 3.10 12.32 -6.47
N ALA A 82 4.22 11.89 -5.88
CA ALA A 82 4.29 10.67 -5.09
C ALA A 82 3.28 10.66 -3.92
N MET A 83 3.02 11.80 -3.28
CA MET A 83 1.95 11.89 -2.27
C MET A 83 0.59 11.56 -2.87
N ILE A 84 0.28 12.12 -4.04
CA ILE A 84 -1.00 11.90 -4.72
C ILE A 84 -1.15 10.43 -5.16
N LYS A 85 -0.07 9.81 -5.67
CA LYS A 85 -0.02 8.38 -6.00
C LYS A 85 -0.36 7.50 -4.79
N GLU A 86 0.19 7.78 -3.61
CA GLU A 86 -0.11 7.02 -2.40
C GLU A 86 -1.55 7.22 -1.89
N ILE A 87 -2.07 8.43 -1.98
CA ILE A 87 -3.48 8.71 -1.70
C ILE A 87 -4.37 7.93 -2.68
N LYS A 88 -4.04 7.89 -3.97
CA LYS A 88 -4.76 7.09 -4.97
C LYS A 88 -4.74 5.59 -4.66
N LYS A 89 -3.58 5.03 -4.30
CA LYS A 89 -3.43 3.61 -3.89
C LYS A 89 -4.34 3.25 -2.73
N SER A 90 -4.61 4.20 -1.84
CA SER A 90 -5.51 4.03 -0.69
C SER A 90 -7.01 4.09 -1.05
N GLY A 91 -7.36 4.11 -2.34
CA GLY A 91 -8.74 4.03 -2.83
C GLY A 91 -9.42 5.38 -3.03
N PHE A 92 -8.72 6.49 -2.81
CA PHE A 92 -9.27 7.82 -3.08
C PHE A 92 -9.29 8.09 -4.59
N ASN A 93 -10.35 8.77 -5.06
CA ASN A 93 -10.47 9.21 -6.45
C ASN A 93 -10.64 10.74 -6.58
N THR A 94 -10.73 11.45 -5.46
CA THR A 94 -10.83 12.92 -5.41
C THR A 94 -9.78 13.50 -4.45
N VAL A 95 -9.16 14.61 -4.84
CA VAL A 95 -8.34 15.44 -3.96
C VAL A 95 -8.94 16.84 -3.91
N ARG A 96 -9.36 17.29 -2.72
CA ARG A 96 -9.70 18.69 -2.50
C ARG A 96 -8.45 19.45 -2.11
N ILE A 97 -8.18 20.55 -2.80
CA ILE A 97 -7.02 21.44 -2.63
C ILE A 97 -7.57 22.78 -2.12
N PRO A 98 -7.70 22.93 -0.79
CA PRO A 98 -7.92 24.21 -0.12
C PRO A 98 -6.92 25.28 -0.57
N ILE A 99 -7.39 26.45 -1.02
CA ILE A 99 -6.51 27.55 -1.44
C ILE A 99 -6.97 28.88 -0.85
N THR A 100 -6.06 29.58 -0.19
CA THR A 100 -6.25 30.97 0.26
C THR A 100 -5.56 31.91 -0.72
N TRP A 101 -6.29 32.89 -1.25
CA TRP A 101 -5.82 33.71 -2.38
C TRP A 101 -5.33 35.10 -1.98
N HIS A 102 -5.82 35.67 -0.88
CA HIS A 102 -5.66 37.10 -0.59
C HIS A 102 -4.22 37.63 -0.53
N GLN A 103 -3.23 36.79 -0.19
CA GLN A 103 -1.83 37.20 -0.12
C GLN A 103 -1.13 37.21 -1.49
N MET A 104 -1.72 36.54 -2.49
CA MET A 104 -1.14 36.35 -3.83
C MET A 104 -2.06 36.87 -4.95
N MET A 105 -3.07 37.68 -4.63
CA MET A 105 -3.94 38.35 -5.62
C MET A 105 -3.80 39.87 -5.58
N SER A 106 -4.24 40.54 -6.64
CA SER A 106 -4.40 42.00 -6.65
C SER A 106 -5.46 42.44 -5.63
N SER A 107 -5.38 43.71 -5.20
CA SER A 107 -6.29 44.26 -4.18
C SER A 107 -7.77 44.16 -4.55
N ASP A 108 -8.08 44.19 -5.85
CA ASP A 108 -9.41 44.08 -6.46
C ASP A 108 -9.76 42.66 -6.95
N GLY A 109 -8.87 41.68 -6.76
CA GLY A 109 -9.04 40.28 -7.17
C GLY A 109 -8.96 40.02 -8.68
N SER A 110 -8.63 41.01 -9.51
CA SER A 110 -8.63 40.86 -10.97
C SER A 110 -7.44 40.06 -11.54
N SER A 111 -6.38 39.87 -10.76
CA SER A 111 -5.19 39.12 -11.14
C SER A 111 -4.61 38.36 -9.95
N ILE A 112 -3.88 37.29 -10.23
CA ILE A 112 -3.22 36.42 -9.26
C ILE A 112 -1.74 36.34 -9.67
N ASN A 113 -0.84 36.27 -8.70
CA ASN A 113 0.58 36.06 -8.94
C ASN A 113 0.80 34.80 -9.80
N GLU A 114 1.59 34.96 -10.87
CA GLU A 114 1.76 33.92 -11.90
C GLU A 114 2.48 32.67 -11.35
N ASP A 115 3.49 32.85 -10.50
CA ASP A 115 4.22 31.73 -9.87
C ASP A 115 3.30 30.92 -8.94
N TYR A 116 2.37 31.59 -8.24
CA TYR A 116 1.40 30.91 -7.38
C TYR A 116 0.41 30.09 -8.19
N VAL A 117 -0.14 30.65 -9.28
CA VAL A 117 -0.99 29.89 -10.19
C VAL A 117 -0.23 28.74 -10.82
N ALA A 118 1.03 28.93 -11.23
CA ALA A 118 1.85 27.87 -11.81
C ALA A 118 2.05 26.72 -10.82
N ARG A 119 2.34 27.02 -9.55
CA ARG A 119 2.50 26.00 -8.51
C ARG A 119 1.18 25.26 -8.23
N ILE A 120 0.05 25.95 -8.14
CA ILE A 120 -1.26 25.31 -7.97
C ILE A 120 -1.59 24.42 -9.19
N LYS A 121 -1.32 24.90 -10.41
CA LYS A 121 -1.53 24.10 -11.62
C LYS A 121 -0.69 22.82 -11.65
N GLN A 122 0.53 22.89 -11.13
CA GLN A 122 1.39 21.72 -11.00
C GLN A 122 0.76 20.68 -10.07
N VAL A 123 0.28 21.09 -8.89
CA VAL A 123 -0.38 20.17 -7.94
C VAL A 123 -1.72 19.66 -8.46
N VAL A 124 -2.51 20.50 -9.15
CA VAL A 124 -3.70 20.04 -9.88
C VAL A 124 -3.30 19.00 -10.94
N GLY A 125 -2.21 19.24 -11.68
CA GLY A 125 -1.64 18.30 -12.66
C GLY A 125 -1.39 16.93 -12.03
N TYR A 126 -0.68 16.88 -10.89
CA TYR A 126 -0.45 15.63 -10.16
C TYR A 126 -1.73 14.83 -9.89
N VAL A 127 -2.83 15.49 -9.55
CA VAL A 127 -4.13 14.85 -9.33
C VAL A 127 -4.71 14.30 -10.63
N LEU A 128 -4.74 15.12 -11.68
CA LEU A 128 -5.38 14.75 -12.94
C LEU A 128 -4.58 13.70 -13.73
N ASP A 129 -3.25 13.79 -13.72
CA ASP A 129 -2.36 12.85 -14.40
C ASP A 129 -2.45 11.44 -13.77
N ASN A 130 -2.89 11.35 -12.50
CA ASN A 130 -3.20 10.10 -11.80
C ASN A 130 -4.67 9.68 -11.94
N GLY A 131 -5.42 10.28 -12.87
CA GLY A 131 -6.80 9.93 -13.20
C GLY A 131 -7.79 10.21 -12.07
N MET A 132 -7.50 11.21 -11.23
CA MET A 132 -8.33 11.62 -10.10
C MET A 132 -9.02 12.96 -10.39
N TYR A 133 -10.01 13.30 -9.56
CA TYR A 133 -10.68 14.60 -9.57
C TYR A 133 -10.00 15.58 -8.62
N ALA A 134 -9.80 16.82 -9.05
CA ALA A 134 -9.29 17.91 -8.22
C ALA A 134 -10.42 18.90 -7.89
N ILE A 135 -10.63 19.24 -6.61
CA ILE A 135 -11.51 20.34 -6.19
C ILE A 135 -10.64 21.51 -5.75
N ILE A 136 -10.78 22.69 -6.36
CA ILE A 136 -10.14 23.94 -5.89
C ILE A 136 -11.19 24.94 -5.41
N ASN A 137 -10.84 25.76 -4.41
CA ASN A 137 -11.80 26.68 -3.79
C ASN A 137 -11.19 28.03 -3.38
N THR A 138 -11.99 28.87 -2.71
CA THR A 138 -11.47 29.94 -1.83
C THR A 138 -11.63 29.50 -0.37
N HIS A 139 -10.52 29.39 0.37
CA HIS A 139 -10.48 28.73 1.69
C HIS A 139 -10.52 29.72 2.87
N HIS A 140 -9.39 30.24 3.34
CA HIS A 140 -9.34 31.25 4.42
C HIS A 140 -9.44 32.70 3.91
N ASP A 141 -10.31 32.91 2.93
CA ASP A 141 -10.64 34.22 2.36
C ASP A 141 -11.90 34.85 3.01
N GLU A 142 -12.48 34.17 4.01
CA GLU A 142 -13.73 34.54 4.68
C GLU A 142 -13.77 36.01 5.13
N ASP A 143 -12.69 36.50 5.75
CA ASP A 143 -12.67 37.80 6.41
C ASP A 143 -13.02 38.96 5.46
N TRP A 144 -12.59 38.88 4.21
CA TRP A 144 -12.97 39.85 3.20
C TRP A 144 -14.24 39.42 2.45
N ILE A 145 -14.50 38.13 2.22
CA ILE A 145 -15.69 37.66 1.49
C ILE A 145 -16.99 37.97 2.24
N LYS A 146 -17.03 37.85 3.57
CA LYS A 146 -18.27 37.97 4.38
C LYS A 146 -18.96 39.35 4.32
N SER A 147 -18.31 40.34 3.71
CA SER A 147 -18.88 41.67 3.45
C SER A 147 -19.68 41.70 2.15
N GLU A 148 -20.95 42.11 2.20
CA GLU A 148 -21.84 42.26 1.01
C GLU A 148 -21.26 43.17 -0.07
N THR A 149 -20.42 44.13 0.30
CA THR A 149 -19.77 45.05 -0.66
C THR A 149 -18.68 44.39 -1.51
N ASN A 150 -18.26 43.17 -1.17
CA ASN A 150 -17.14 42.50 -1.82
C ASN A 150 -17.54 41.49 -2.91
N THR A 151 -18.81 41.40 -3.31
CA THR A 151 -19.23 40.51 -4.41
C THR A 151 -18.50 40.84 -5.73
N THR A 152 -18.17 42.11 -6.00
CA THR A 152 -17.37 42.48 -7.19
C THR A 152 -15.94 41.94 -7.10
N LYS A 153 -15.27 42.08 -5.95
CA LYS A 153 -13.93 41.53 -5.74
C LYS A 153 -13.93 40.00 -5.85
N PHE A 154 -14.95 39.36 -5.29
CA PHE A 154 -15.14 37.91 -5.35
C PHE A 154 -15.35 37.40 -6.79
N THR A 155 -16.18 38.08 -7.58
CA THR A 155 -16.39 37.73 -9.00
C THR A 155 -15.17 38.03 -9.86
N ASN A 156 -14.40 39.08 -9.57
CA ASN A 156 -13.10 39.31 -10.22
C ASN A 156 -12.14 38.14 -9.96
N LEU A 157 -12.02 37.70 -8.70
CA LEU A 157 -11.18 36.56 -8.32
C LEU A 157 -11.60 35.29 -9.06
N TRP A 158 -12.89 34.94 -9.01
CA TRP A 158 -13.37 33.74 -9.68
C TRP A 158 -13.26 33.79 -11.20
N LYS A 159 -13.36 34.98 -11.81
CA LYS A 159 -13.06 35.15 -13.24
C LYS A 159 -11.58 34.90 -13.54
N ALA A 160 -10.68 35.39 -12.69
CA ALA A 160 -9.24 35.16 -12.84
C ALA A 160 -8.88 33.67 -12.65
N ILE A 161 -9.45 32.99 -11.65
CA ILE A 161 -9.30 31.55 -11.44
C ILE A 161 -9.84 30.79 -12.67
N ALA A 162 -11.10 31.02 -13.05
CA ALA A 162 -11.73 30.32 -14.17
C ALA A 162 -10.97 30.49 -15.50
N ALA A 163 -10.37 31.66 -15.74
CA ALA A 163 -9.53 31.91 -16.91
C ALA A 163 -8.22 31.11 -16.87
N ASN A 164 -7.55 31.06 -15.72
CA ASN A 164 -6.30 30.32 -15.57
C ASN A 164 -6.49 28.80 -15.74
N PHE A 165 -7.66 28.28 -15.38
CA PHE A 165 -7.98 26.85 -15.43
C PHE A 165 -8.96 26.48 -16.55
N ALA A 166 -9.14 27.34 -17.56
CA ALA A 166 -10.17 27.16 -18.60
C ALA A 166 -9.99 25.91 -19.47
N SER A 167 -8.74 25.46 -19.69
CA SER A 167 -8.41 24.32 -20.55
C SER A 167 -8.59 22.96 -19.88
N TYR A 168 -8.71 22.92 -18.54
CA TYR A 168 -8.84 21.68 -17.79
C TYR A 168 -10.21 21.05 -18.05
N ASP A 169 -10.26 19.72 -18.11
CA ASP A 169 -11.47 18.95 -18.39
C ASP A 169 -12.41 18.89 -17.16
N GLU A 170 -13.38 17.99 -17.17
CA GLU A 170 -14.36 17.80 -16.10
C GLU A 170 -13.78 17.29 -14.78
N HIS A 171 -12.55 16.76 -14.76
CA HIS A 171 -11.91 16.27 -13.54
C HIS A 171 -11.51 17.41 -12.59
N LEU A 172 -11.40 18.65 -13.09
CA LEU A 172 -11.24 19.82 -12.25
C LEU A 172 -12.58 20.45 -11.87
N VAL A 173 -12.84 20.58 -10.58
CA VAL A 173 -14.08 21.04 -9.97
C VAL A 173 -13.82 22.33 -9.18
N PHE A 174 -14.76 23.29 -9.21
CA PHE A 174 -14.63 24.54 -8.47
C PHE A 174 -15.64 24.63 -7.33
N GLU A 175 -15.19 24.96 -6.12
CA GLU A 175 -16.04 25.25 -4.96
C GLU A 175 -15.99 26.74 -4.61
N GLY A 176 -17.14 27.41 -4.63
CA GLY A 176 -17.21 28.88 -4.56
C GLY A 176 -16.65 29.50 -3.28
N THR A 177 -16.92 28.91 -2.12
CA THR A 177 -16.49 29.42 -0.80
C THR A 177 -16.35 28.30 0.23
N ASN A 178 -15.33 28.39 1.08
CA ASN A 178 -15.19 27.57 2.29
C ASN A 178 -15.71 28.32 3.51
N GLU A 179 -16.65 27.69 4.23
CA GLU A 179 -17.10 28.05 5.58
C GLU A 179 -17.39 29.53 5.89
N VAL A 180 -17.70 30.35 4.88
CA VAL A 180 -17.96 31.77 5.10
C VAL A 180 -19.21 31.95 5.96
N SER A 181 -19.03 32.59 7.13
CA SER A 181 -20.07 32.85 8.10
C SER A 181 -20.90 34.08 7.71
N PHE A 182 -21.61 33.98 6.60
CA PHE A 182 -22.54 35.03 6.19
C PHE A 182 -23.66 35.23 7.21
N SER A 183 -24.09 36.48 7.33
CA SER A 183 -25.13 36.88 8.29
C SER A 183 -26.50 36.25 7.98
N THR A 184 -26.78 35.98 6.70
CA THR A 184 -28.03 35.41 6.23
C THR A 184 -27.81 34.41 5.09
N SER A 185 -28.71 33.43 4.94
CA SER A 185 -28.69 32.51 3.79
C SER A 185 -28.90 33.24 2.44
N ALA A 186 -29.63 34.36 2.43
CA ALA A 186 -29.83 35.18 1.24
C ALA A 186 -28.51 35.83 0.75
N GLN A 187 -27.65 36.22 1.69
CA GLN A 187 -26.33 36.76 1.39
C GLN A 187 -25.45 35.69 0.74
N GLN A 188 -25.33 34.50 1.35
CA GLN A 188 -24.61 33.36 0.72
C GLN A 188 -25.18 33.05 -0.66
N GLN A 189 -26.50 33.06 -0.83
CA GLN A 189 -27.13 32.79 -2.12
C GLN A 189 -26.77 33.82 -3.20
N THR A 190 -26.58 35.09 -2.81
CA THR A 190 -26.10 36.13 -3.71
C THR A 190 -24.68 35.82 -4.21
N PHE A 191 -23.80 35.36 -3.32
CA PHE A 191 -22.44 34.95 -3.69
C PHE A 191 -22.42 33.66 -4.53
N ASN A 192 -23.23 32.66 -4.16
CA ASN A 192 -23.36 31.42 -4.92
C ASN A 192 -23.84 31.67 -6.36
N GLN A 193 -24.87 32.51 -6.55
CA GLN A 193 -25.35 32.85 -7.89
C GLN A 193 -24.30 33.65 -8.68
N ALA A 194 -23.65 34.63 -8.04
CA ALA A 194 -22.61 35.42 -8.67
C ALA A 194 -21.41 34.56 -9.11
N PHE A 195 -21.01 33.58 -8.29
CA PHE A 195 -19.99 32.59 -8.62
C PHE A 195 -20.37 31.77 -9.86
N VAL A 196 -21.56 31.14 -9.85
CA VAL A 196 -22.05 30.32 -10.97
C VAL A 196 -22.10 31.14 -12.27
N ASP A 197 -22.74 32.31 -12.24
CA ASP A 197 -22.88 33.15 -13.44
C ASP A 197 -21.51 33.59 -13.97
N THR A 198 -20.58 33.94 -13.08
CA THR A 198 -19.22 34.36 -13.44
C THR A 198 -18.45 33.24 -14.13
N VAL A 199 -18.43 32.04 -13.55
CA VAL A 199 -17.69 30.91 -14.12
C VAL A 199 -18.31 30.50 -15.45
N ARG A 200 -19.64 30.38 -15.53
CA ARG A 200 -20.35 30.01 -16.78
C ARG A 200 -20.10 31.01 -17.90
N ALA A 201 -20.03 32.31 -17.59
CA ALA A 201 -19.76 33.36 -18.57
C ALA A 201 -18.37 33.26 -19.23
N THR A 202 -17.43 32.51 -18.64
CA THR A 202 -16.11 32.28 -19.26
C THR A 202 -16.13 31.26 -20.42
N GLY A 203 -17.21 30.48 -20.56
CA GLY A 203 -17.38 29.54 -21.67
C GLY A 203 -16.41 28.35 -21.63
N GLY A 204 -16.20 27.69 -22.79
CA GLY A 204 -15.35 26.50 -22.88
C GLY A 204 -15.78 25.39 -21.92
N ASN A 205 -14.81 24.72 -21.30
CA ASN A 205 -15.09 23.65 -20.32
C ASN A 205 -15.82 24.18 -19.08
N ASN A 206 -15.64 25.45 -18.72
CA ASN A 206 -16.34 26.08 -17.59
C ASN A 206 -17.86 26.22 -17.81
N ALA A 207 -18.34 26.10 -19.05
CA ALA A 207 -19.77 26.08 -19.35
C ALA A 207 -20.47 24.81 -18.81
N LYS A 208 -19.73 23.71 -18.64
CA LYS A 208 -20.23 22.43 -18.09
C LYS A 208 -19.48 21.95 -16.83
N ARG A 209 -18.43 22.64 -16.39
CA ARG A 209 -17.68 22.28 -15.17
C ARG A 209 -18.60 22.16 -13.95
N LEU A 210 -18.40 21.13 -13.14
CA LEU A 210 -19.12 20.99 -11.87
C LEU A 210 -18.74 22.14 -10.92
N LEU A 211 -19.75 22.80 -10.36
CA LEU A 211 -19.58 23.89 -9.39
C LEU A 211 -20.20 23.52 -8.06
N LEU A 212 -19.41 23.61 -6.99
CA LEU A 212 -19.84 23.37 -5.61
C LEU A 212 -20.30 24.67 -4.97
N VAL A 213 -21.45 24.60 -4.33
CA VAL A 213 -22.06 25.71 -3.58
C VAL A 213 -22.47 25.24 -2.20
N CYS A 214 -22.39 26.11 -1.20
CA CYS A 214 -22.68 25.75 0.18
C CYS A 214 -23.71 26.69 0.81
N ALA A 215 -24.28 26.23 1.92
CA ALA A 215 -24.96 27.09 2.88
C ALA A 215 -23.92 27.83 3.76
N PRO A 216 -24.30 28.89 4.50
CA PRO A 216 -23.34 29.60 5.36
C PRO A 216 -22.58 28.66 6.29
N SER A 217 -21.26 28.83 6.38
CA SER A 217 -20.36 27.98 7.18
C SER A 217 -20.34 26.50 6.76
N ASN A 218 -20.66 26.17 5.51
CA ASN A 218 -20.83 24.79 4.99
C ASN A 218 -21.73 23.92 5.89
N ASN A 219 -22.60 24.54 6.67
CA ASN A 219 -23.27 23.88 7.78
C ASN A 219 -24.39 22.95 7.27
N THR A 220 -24.29 21.66 7.60
CA THR A 220 -25.23 20.62 7.16
C THR A 220 -26.69 20.93 7.54
N SER A 221 -26.93 21.43 8.76
CA SER A 221 -28.30 21.78 9.20
C SER A 221 -28.88 22.96 8.43
N LYS A 222 -28.09 24.02 8.19
CA LYS A 222 -28.51 25.15 7.34
C LYS A 222 -28.75 24.70 5.90
N LEU A 223 -27.92 23.78 5.39
CA LEU A 223 -28.11 23.20 4.06
C LEU A 223 -29.44 22.43 3.97
N LEU A 224 -29.81 21.67 5.00
CA LEU A 224 -31.08 20.94 5.05
C LEU A 224 -32.31 21.85 5.23
N ASN A 225 -32.21 22.92 6.01
CA ASN A 225 -33.38 23.72 6.40
C ASN A 225 -33.59 24.99 5.58
N ASP A 226 -32.51 25.74 5.29
CA ASP A 226 -32.61 27.14 4.85
C ASP A 226 -31.97 27.41 3.47
N PHE A 227 -31.49 26.35 2.81
CA PHE A 227 -30.77 26.46 1.54
C PHE A 227 -31.58 26.02 0.33
N THR A 228 -31.41 26.76 -0.77
CA THR A 228 -31.86 26.43 -2.13
C THR A 228 -30.69 26.64 -3.08
N ALA A 229 -30.41 25.69 -3.97
CA ALA A 229 -29.32 25.82 -4.93
C ALA A 229 -29.55 26.99 -5.91
N PRO A 230 -28.48 27.68 -6.36
CA PRO A 230 -28.58 28.70 -7.41
C PRO A 230 -29.08 28.12 -8.73
N THR A 231 -29.58 29.01 -9.58
CA THR A 231 -30.00 28.63 -10.92
C THR A 231 -28.77 28.41 -11.79
N ASP A 232 -28.70 27.24 -12.42
CA ASP A 232 -27.69 26.92 -13.43
C ASP A 232 -28.34 26.24 -14.63
N SER A 233 -28.22 26.87 -15.80
CA SER A 233 -28.73 26.31 -17.05
C SER A 233 -28.02 25.02 -17.47
N ALA A 234 -26.77 24.82 -17.03
CA ALA A 234 -26.00 23.62 -17.33
C ALA A 234 -26.41 22.43 -16.44
N LYS A 235 -27.09 22.68 -15.31
CA LYS A 235 -27.42 21.68 -14.28
C LYS A 235 -26.18 20.91 -13.77
N MET A 236 -25.06 21.63 -13.65
CA MET A 236 -23.77 21.11 -13.20
C MET A 236 -23.37 21.79 -11.88
N ILE A 237 -24.26 21.70 -10.89
CA ILE A 237 -24.03 22.14 -9.52
C ILE A 237 -24.09 20.94 -8.57
N ALA A 238 -23.18 20.89 -7.60
CA ALA A 238 -23.29 20.07 -6.39
C ALA A 238 -23.46 20.96 -5.14
N VAL A 239 -24.08 20.44 -4.09
CA VAL A 239 -24.03 21.08 -2.77
C VAL A 239 -22.86 20.56 -1.95
N SER A 240 -22.14 21.46 -1.28
CA SER A 240 -21.04 21.14 -0.36
C SER A 240 -21.49 21.40 1.09
N CYS A 241 -21.26 20.43 1.97
CA CYS A 241 -21.40 20.59 3.42
C CYS A 241 -20.26 19.90 4.16
N HIS A 242 -19.97 20.35 5.39
CA HIS A 242 -18.99 19.72 6.27
C HIS A 242 -19.70 18.97 7.39
N TYR A 243 -19.16 17.80 7.76
CA TYR A 243 -19.80 16.88 8.70
C TYR A 243 -18.87 16.54 9.87
N TYR A 244 -19.01 17.32 10.94
CA TYR A 244 -18.31 17.16 12.22
C TYR A 244 -19.31 16.93 13.35
N GLU A 245 -20.32 16.09 13.13
CA GLU A 245 -21.42 15.87 14.06
C GLU A 245 -21.30 14.52 14.80
N PRO A 246 -21.29 14.48 16.15
CA PRO A 246 -21.37 15.63 17.05
C PRO A 246 -20.00 16.33 17.20
N PRO A 247 -19.95 17.68 17.29
CA PRO A 247 -18.69 18.41 17.38
C PRO A 247 -17.93 18.11 18.68
N GLN A 248 -18.62 17.71 19.74
CA GLN A 248 -18.00 17.27 21.00
C GLN A 248 -17.10 16.05 20.80
N PHE A 249 -17.42 15.19 19.82
CA PHE A 249 -16.60 14.04 19.45
C PHE A 249 -15.64 14.36 18.31
N CYS A 250 -16.06 15.15 17.32
CA CYS A 250 -15.23 15.32 16.13
C CYS A 250 -14.09 16.35 16.33
N VAL A 251 -14.37 17.48 17.02
CA VAL A 251 -13.45 18.64 17.06
C VAL A 251 -13.10 19.13 18.46
N ALA A 252 -13.89 18.80 19.48
CA ALA A 252 -13.64 19.34 20.82
C ALA A 252 -12.37 18.76 21.45
N LYS A 253 -11.50 19.61 21.97
CA LYS A 253 -10.41 19.18 22.87
C LYS A 253 -10.93 18.90 24.28
N THR A 254 -10.19 18.14 25.08
CA THR A 254 -10.50 17.86 26.50
C THR A 254 -10.61 19.13 27.36
N THR A 255 -10.01 20.24 26.91
CA THR A 255 -10.06 21.57 27.55
C THR A 255 -11.21 22.45 27.07
N SER A 256 -12.05 21.97 26.14
CA SER A 256 -13.16 22.74 25.57
C SER A 256 -14.24 23.04 26.60
N THR A 257 -14.58 24.31 26.78
CA THR A 257 -15.59 24.74 27.78
C THR A 257 -17.03 24.49 27.35
N TRP A 258 -17.27 24.09 26.09
CA TRP A 258 -18.58 23.88 25.48
C TRP A 258 -18.99 22.41 25.38
N GLY A 259 -18.14 21.49 25.88
CA GLY A 259 -18.39 20.05 25.92
C GLY A 259 -17.23 19.25 25.32
N HIS A 260 -17.18 17.96 25.65
CA HIS A 260 -16.26 16.98 25.11
C HIS A 260 -16.93 15.61 25.15
N GLN A 261 -16.70 14.81 24.12
CA GLN A 261 -17.14 13.43 24.02
C GLN A 261 -15.94 12.59 23.60
N GLU A 262 -15.62 11.57 24.41
CA GLU A 262 -14.48 10.68 24.20
C GLU A 262 -14.80 9.55 23.20
N THR A 263 -16.03 9.04 23.21
CA THR A 263 -16.44 7.85 22.46
C THR A 263 -17.58 8.12 21.48
N TRP A 264 -17.68 7.30 20.44
CA TRP A 264 -18.70 7.36 19.38
C TRP A 264 -18.94 5.95 18.83
N GLY A 265 -20.14 5.69 18.30
CA GLY A 265 -20.45 4.46 17.58
C GLY A 265 -21.59 3.66 18.19
N SER A 266 -22.31 4.26 19.14
CA SER A 266 -23.59 3.73 19.59
C SER A 266 -24.60 3.69 18.44
N ASN A 267 -25.67 2.89 18.59
CA ASN A 267 -26.74 2.87 17.59
C ASN A 267 -27.37 4.25 17.38
N ALA A 268 -27.42 5.08 18.42
CA ALA A 268 -27.97 6.44 18.33
C ALA A 268 -27.07 7.37 17.49
N ASP A 269 -25.75 7.25 17.67
CA ASP A 269 -24.77 8.00 16.89
C ASP A 269 -24.90 7.68 15.40
N LYS A 270 -24.86 6.38 15.06
CA LYS A 270 -25.01 5.89 13.69
C LYS A 270 -26.35 6.30 13.10
N THR A 271 -27.45 6.14 13.85
CA THR A 271 -28.79 6.55 13.41
C THR A 271 -28.85 8.05 13.10
N THR A 272 -28.16 8.89 13.86
CA THR A 272 -28.13 10.34 13.62
C THR A 272 -27.43 10.65 12.31
N LEU A 273 -26.23 10.11 12.10
CA LEU A 273 -25.47 10.23 10.85
C LEU A 273 -26.28 9.76 9.63
N GLN A 274 -26.83 8.55 9.72
CA GLN A 274 -27.61 7.94 8.65
C GLN A 274 -28.83 8.79 8.30
N ASN A 275 -29.57 9.28 9.31
CA ASN A 275 -30.72 10.15 9.10
C ASN A 275 -30.36 11.49 8.42
N ASP A 276 -29.21 12.07 8.74
CA ASP A 276 -28.79 13.32 8.13
C ASP A 276 -28.40 13.11 6.66
N PHE A 277 -27.72 12.02 6.34
CA PHE A 277 -27.32 11.68 4.98
C PHE A 277 -28.55 11.27 4.14
N ASP A 278 -29.52 10.57 4.71
CA ASP A 278 -30.81 10.26 4.07
C ASP A 278 -31.63 11.52 3.73
N LYS A 279 -31.58 12.54 4.60
CA LYS A 279 -32.22 13.83 4.32
C LYS A 279 -31.48 14.58 3.20
N LEU A 280 -30.15 14.55 3.18
CA LEU A 280 -29.35 15.14 2.09
C LEU A 280 -29.67 14.47 0.76
N GLU A 281 -29.71 13.13 0.72
CA GLU A 281 -30.10 12.35 -0.45
C GLU A 281 -31.51 12.73 -0.93
N THR A 282 -32.46 12.78 -0.01
CA THR A 282 -33.87 13.05 -0.33
C THR A 282 -34.07 14.49 -0.80
N LYS A 283 -33.37 15.45 -0.21
CA LYS A 283 -33.50 16.87 -0.56
C LYS A 283 -32.79 17.21 -1.87
N PHE A 284 -31.59 16.68 -2.10
CA PHE A 284 -30.73 17.11 -3.21
C PHE A 284 -30.56 16.03 -4.28
N ILE A 285 -30.05 14.85 -3.91
CA ILE A 285 -29.67 13.81 -4.88
C ILE A 285 -30.88 13.35 -5.70
N LYS A 286 -32.01 13.07 -5.04
CA LYS A 286 -33.27 12.68 -5.73
C LYS A 286 -33.84 13.78 -6.63
N ASN A 287 -33.38 15.03 -6.48
CA ASN A 287 -33.71 16.16 -7.33
C ASN A 287 -32.61 16.52 -8.33
N GLY A 288 -31.64 15.62 -8.54
CA GLY A 288 -30.58 15.75 -9.54
C GLY A 288 -29.42 16.65 -9.12
N ILE A 289 -29.31 17.00 -7.84
CA ILE A 289 -28.21 17.81 -7.29
C ILE A 289 -27.38 16.89 -6.38
N PRO A 290 -26.16 16.50 -6.78
CA PRO A 290 -25.29 15.68 -5.93
C PRO A 290 -24.82 16.42 -4.69
N VAL A 291 -24.29 15.65 -3.73
CA VAL A 291 -23.82 16.14 -2.44
C VAL A 291 -22.34 15.80 -2.27
N ILE A 292 -21.53 16.78 -1.91
CA ILE A 292 -20.14 16.55 -1.48
C ILE A 292 -20.08 16.83 0.02
N ILE A 293 -19.65 15.84 0.80
CA ILE A 293 -19.26 16.07 2.19
C ILE A 293 -17.81 16.58 2.12
N GLY A 294 -17.66 17.89 1.94
CA GLY A 294 -16.38 18.53 1.59
C GLY A 294 -15.30 18.37 2.64
N GLU A 295 -15.71 18.20 3.90
CA GLU A 295 -14.84 17.91 5.04
C GLU A 295 -15.58 17.04 6.05
N TYR A 296 -14.87 16.05 6.59
CA TYR A 296 -15.22 15.32 7.81
C TYR A 296 -13.94 14.78 8.44
N GLY A 297 -13.97 14.48 9.73
CA GLY A 297 -12.80 13.98 10.45
C GLY A 297 -13.00 13.99 11.95
N VAL A 298 -12.01 13.48 12.66
CA VAL A 298 -11.94 13.43 14.12
C VAL A 298 -10.53 13.85 14.55
N ASP A 299 -10.45 14.76 15.52
CA ASP A 299 -9.21 15.20 16.14
C ASP A 299 -8.39 14.00 16.64
N THR A 300 -7.23 13.78 16.03
CA THR A 300 -6.25 12.71 16.33
C THR A 300 -5.27 13.07 17.44
N SER A 301 -5.35 14.30 17.96
CA SER A 301 -4.38 14.79 18.92
C SER A 301 -4.61 14.21 20.32
N THR A 302 -3.53 14.15 21.11
CA THR A 302 -3.63 13.79 22.53
C THR A 302 -4.50 14.78 23.31
N GLU A 303 -4.53 16.05 22.91
CA GLU A 303 -5.42 17.08 23.48
C GLU A 303 -6.89 16.80 23.16
N GLY A 304 -7.17 16.24 21.98
CA GLY A 304 -8.46 15.73 21.56
C GLY A 304 -8.97 14.67 22.53
N GLY A 305 -8.12 13.76 22.98
CA GLY A 305 -8.47 12.72 23.96
C GLY A 305 -9.67 11.89 23.51
N LYS A 306 -9.59 11.36 22.28
CA LYS A 306 -10.63 10.54 21.64
C LYS A 306 -10.25 9.07 21.70
N ASP A 307 -11.23 8.22 21.93
CA ASP A 307 -11.06 6.77 21.87
C ASP A 307 -10.78 6.32 20.43
N LYS A 308 -9.69 5.57 20.22
CA LYS A 308 -9.24 5.17 18.87
C LYS A 308 -10.26 4.33 18.10
N GLU A 309 -10.90 3.36 18.75
CA GLU A 309 -11.90 2.52 18.08
C GLU A 309 -13.14 3.32 17.68
N SER A 310 -13.53 4.31 18.49
CA SER A 310 -14.58 5.27 18.14
C SER A 310 -14.20 6.13 16.92
N MET A 311 -12.93 6.55 16.81
CA MET A 311 -12.44 7.28 15.64
C MET A 311 -12.54 6.42 14.37
N TYR A 312 -12.06 5.18 14.44
CA TYR A 312 -12.18 4.22 13.34
C TYR A 312 -13.63 4.00 12.93
N ALA A 313 -14.52 3.83 13.90
CA ALA A 313 -15.94 3.65 13.65
C ALA A 313 -16.57 4.86 12.94
N PHE A 314 -16.23 6.09 13.37
CA PHE A 314 -16.74 7.32 12.75
C PHE A 314 -16.24 7.46 11.30
N LEU A 315 -14.92 7.37 11.08
CA LEU A 315 -14.33 7.51 9.75
C LEU A 315 -14.90 6.47 8.77
N LYS A 316 -15.04 5.22 9.24
CA LYS A 316 -15.64 4.13 8.46
C LYS A 316 -17.11 4.38 8.15
N GLU A 317 -17.92 4.78 9.13
CA GLU A 317 -19.36 4.99 8.93
C GLU A 317 -19.63 6.15 7.97
N VAL A 318 -18.94 7.30 8.12
CA VAL A 318 -19.09 8.43 7.18
C VAL A 318 -18.71 8.01 5.76
N ALA A 319 -17.55 7.39 5.59
CA ALA A 319 -17.06 6.98 4.27
C ALA A 319 -18.01 5.96 3.61
N THR A 320 -18.31 4.85 4.30
CA THR A 320 -19.12 3.77 3.73
C THR A 320 -20.58 4.16 3.53
N TYR A 321 -21.17 4.95 4.44
CA TYR A 321 -22.57 5.35 4.29
C TYR A 321 -22.76 6.38 3.18
N ALA A 322 -21.84 7.33 3.02
CA ALA A 322 -21.85 8.26 1.88
C ALA A 322 -21.63 7.53 0.55
N LEU A 323 -20.60 6.67 0.44
CA LEU A 323 -20.33 5.89 -0.78
C LEU A 323 -21.47 4.92 -1.14
N GLY A 324 -22.30 4.54 -0.16
CA GLY A 324 -23.54 3.80 -0.39
C GLY A 324 -24.66 4.61 -1.07
N LYS A 325 -24.51 5.92 -1.24
CA LYS A 325 -25.46 6.82 -1.89
C LYS A 325 -24.94 7.24 -3.27
N GLU A 326 -25.65 6.85 -4.32
CA GLU A 326 -25.34 7.27 -5.71
C GLU A 326 -25.40 8.81 -5.82
N GLY A 327 -24.25 9.47 -6.05
CA GLY A 327 -24.14 10.93 -6.09
C GLY A 327 -23.75 11.62 -4.79
N MET A 328 -23.11 10.89 -3.86
CA MET A 328 -22.49 11.48 -2.66
C MET A 328 -20.98 11.16 -2.61
N CYS A 329 -20.17 12.20 -2.43
CA CYS A 329 -18.70 12.08 -2.34
C CYS A 329 -18.23 12.53 -0.94
N PRO A 330 -17.75 11.61 -0.06
CA PRO A 330 -17.15 11.99 1.21
C PRO A 330 -15.69 12.37 1.05
N VAL A 331 -15.29 13.54 1.55
CA VAL A 331 -13.91 14.05 1.45
C VAL A 331 -13.32 14.24 2.86
N VAL A 332 -12.39 13.37 3.26
CA VAL A 332 -11.79 13.42 4.61
C VAL A 332 -10.88 14.63 4.75
N TRP A 333 -10.94 15.33 5.88
CA TRP A 333 -10.06 16.46 6.18
C TRP A 333 -8.74 15.99 6.76
N ASP A 334 -7.61 16.24 6.07
CA ASP A 334 -6.28 15.89 6.56
C ASP A 334 -5.35 17.12 6.58
N MET A 335 -5.02 17.58 7.79
CA MET A 335 -4.17 18.75 8.02
C MET A 335 -2.67 18.44 7.89
N SER A 336 -2.33 17.16 7.86
CA SER A 336 -1.12 16.51 8.39
C SER A 336 0.23 17.24 8.55
N VAL A 337 0.45 17.87 9.70
CA VAL A 337 1.73 17.70 10.44
C VAL A 337 1.44 17.29 11.86
N TYR A 338 2.10 16.21 12.30
CA TYR A 338 2.02 15.66 13.64
C TYR A 338 3.06 16.32 14.56
N ASN A 339 2.83 17.58 14.96
CA ASN A 339 3.72 18.23 15.93
C ASN A 339 3.58 17.59 17.32
N ASN A 340 4.70 17.19 17.94
CA ASN A 340 4.80 16.71 19.33
C ASN A 340 3.82 15.60 19.75
N GLY A 341 3.50 14.66 18.87
CA GLY A 341 2.61 13.56 19.29
C GLY A 341 1.12 13.89 19.20
N ALA A 342 0.73 15.01 18.60
CA ALA A 342 -0.62 15.56 18.71
C ALA A 342 -1.05 16.33 17.45
N GLY A 343 -1.10 15.67 16.29
CA GLY A 343 -1.69 16.27 15.09
C GLY A 343 -3.21 16.39 15.21
N ASP A 344 -3.78 17.56 14.93
CA ASP A 344 -5.22 17.75 14.78
C ASP A 344 -5.61 17.19 13.39
N MET A 345 -6.50 16.21 13.34
CA MET A 345 -6.93 15.50 12.12
C MET A 345 -5.79 15.19 11.14
N ALA A 346 -4.72 14.57 11.63
CA ALA A 346 -3.54 14.20 10.84
C ALA A 346 -3.57 12.69 10.54
N TYR A 347 -3.76 12.33 9.26
CA TYR A 347 -3.94 10.93 8.86
C TYR A 347 -2.78 10.39 8.01
N PHE A 348 -2.34 11.15 7.01
CA PHE A 348 -1.28 10.74 6.08
C PHE A 348 0.02 11.52 6.34
N ASN A 349 1.11 10.82 6.65
CA ASN A 349 2.45 11.39 6.77
C ASN A 349 3.02 11.67 5.37
N ARG A 350 2.99 12.94 4.98
CA ARG A 350 3.42 13.40 3.66
C ARG A 350 4.91 13.21 3.40
N SER A 351 5.75 13.30 4.42
CA SER A 351 7.20 13.11 4.28
C SER A 351 7.58 11.64 4.19
N ALA A 352 6.93 10.77 4.97
CA ALA A 352 7.17 9.33 4.94
C ALA A 352 6.36 8.59 3.85
N LEU A 353 5.47 9.32 3.16
CA LEU A 353 4.51 8.79 2.20
C LEU A 353 3.69 7.63 2.77
N SER A 354 3.28 7.67 4.04
CA SER A 354 2.58 6.55 4.70
C SER A 354 1.47 7.05 5.62
N TRP A 355 0.48 6.22 5.92
CA TRP A 355 -0.49 6.53 6.97
C TRP A 355 0.19 6.57 8.35
N TYR A 356 -0.14 7.55 9.19
CA TYR A 356 0.33 7.58 10.59
C TYR A 356 -0.22 6.38 11.38
N ASP A 357 -1.44 5.97 11.05
CA ASP A 357 -2.10 4.78 11.58
C ASP A 357 -2.58 3.91 10.41
N SER A 358 -1.95 2.75 10.19
CA SER A 358 -2.24 1.89 9.05
C SER A 358 -3.70 1.43 9.00
N LYS A 359 -4.35 1.25 10.16
CA LYS A 359 -5.76 0.86 10.24
C LYS A 359 -6.68 1.94 9.67
N ILE A 360 -6.31 3.23 9.76
CA ILE A 360 -7.06 4.31 9.11
C ILE A 360 -6.94 4.21 7.58
N GLY A 361 -5.74 3.96 7.07
CA GLY A 361 -5.53 3.70 5.64
C GLY A 361 -6.35 2.52 5.12
N GLU A 362 -6.35 1.40 5.86
CA GLU A 362 -7.16 0.21 5.56
C GLU A 362 -8.66 0.49 5.57
N ILE A 363 -9.15 1.33 6.49
CA ILE A 363 -10.56 1.73 6.55
C ILE A 363 -10.99 2.42 5.26
N PHE A 364 -10.18 3.36 4.76
CA PHE A 364 -10.49 4.07 3.52
C PHE A 364 -10.35 3.17 2.29
N ALA A 365 -9.27 2.39 2.21
CA ALA A 365 -9.10 1.41 1.13
C ALA A 365 -10.26 0.40 1.07
N SER A 366 -10.73 -0.09 2.23
CA SER A 366 -11.86 -1.02 2.32
C SER A 366 -13.19 -0.35 1.97
N ALA A 367 -13.38 0.93 2.33
CA ALA A 367 -14.58 1.67 2.00
C ALA A 367 -14.71 1.86 0.48
N ALA A 368 -13.60 2.20 -0.19
CA ALA A 368 -13.52 2.30 -1.64
C ALA A 368 -13.69 0.94 -2.37
N ASN A 369 -13.18 -0.15 -1.78
CA ASN A 369 -13.10 -1.48 -2.38
C ASN A 369 -14.05 -2.50 -1.75
N SER A 370 -15.31 -2.18 -1.47
CA SER A 370 -16.27 -3.12 -0.84
C SER A 370 -16.55 -4.36 -1.72
N GLY A 371 -15.60 -5.30 -1.69
CA GLY A 371 -15.37 -6.44 -2.56
C GLY A 371 -13.96 -7.11 -2.50
N GLY A 372 -12.96 -6.60 -1.76
CA GLY A 372 -11.63 -7.23 -1.68
C GLY A 372 -10.99 -7.16 -0.28
N GLY A 373 -10.48 -8.31 0.19
CA GLY A 373 -9.71 -8.42 1.44
C GLY A 373 -8.27 -7.95 1.25
N SER A 374 -7.69 -7.37 2.30
CA SER A 374 -6.27 -7.01 2.38
C SER A 374 -5.42 -8.28 2.57
N ASP A 375 -4.48 -8.52 1.66
CA ASP A 375 -3.47 -9.58 1.73
C ASP A 375 -2.23 -9.02 2.45
N THR A 376 -2.14 -9.21 3.77
CA THR A 376 -1.09 -8.64 4.64
C THR A 376 0.28 -9.29 4.44
N THR A 377 0.44 -10.18 3.45
CA THR A 377 1.69 -10.91 3.16
C THR A 377 2.56 -10.25 2.09
N LYS A 378 2.08 -9.13 1.51
CA LYS A 378 2.78 -8.41 0.44
C LYS A 378 2.80 -6.90 0.73
N SER A 379 3.90 -6.26 0.36
CA SER A 379 4.15 -4.83 0.55
C SER A 379 4.72 -4.26 -0.75
N ASP A 380 4.27 -3.08 -1.15
CA ASP A 380 4.93 -2.31 -2.21
C ASP A 380 6.17 -1.57 -1.69
N ARG A 381 6.59 -1.84 -0.45
CA ARG A 381 7.69 -1.12 0.21
C ARG A 381 8.74 -2.03 0.76
N ILE A 382 9.98 -1.56 0.67
CA ILE A 382 11.13 -2.15 1.32
C ILE A 382 11.84 -1.05 2.11
N ASN A 383 11.91 -1.23 3.42
CA ASN A 383 12.73 -0.39 4.29
C ASN A 383 14.15 -0.96 4.28
N ILE A 384 15.16 -0.10 4.25
CA ILE A 384 16.57 -0.48 4.19
C ILE A 384 17.32 0.38 5.20
N ASN A 385 18.08 -0.26 6.09
CA ASN A 385 18.96 0.47 6.98
C ASN A 385 20.17 0.97 6.20
N ALA A 386 20.50 2.26 6.35
CA ALA A 386 21.61 2.86 5.61
C ALA A 386 22.96 2.20 5.93
N ALA A 387 23.13 1.62 7.13
CA ALA A 387 24.36 0.93 7.51
C ALA A 387 24.65 -0.31 6.63
N ASP A 388 23.61 -0.98 6.14
CA ASP A 388 23.73 -2.24 5.38
C ASP A 388 24.12 -2.03 3.91
N ILE A 389 23.94 -0.80 3.42
CA ILE A 389 24.17 -0.40 2.03
C ILE A 389 25.28 0.67 1.89
N ALA A 390 25.93 1.06 2.99
CA ALA A 390 26.98 2.07 3.00
C ALA A 390 28.30 1.54 2.44
N ALA A 391 28.94 2.33 1.58
CA ALA A 391 30.25 2.05 0.99
C ALA A 391 31.07 3.34 0.87
N THR A 392 32.36 3.22 0.52
CA THR A 392 33.25 4.38 0.30
C THR A 392 33.86 4.35 -1.09
N ASP A 393 33.90 5.51 -1.75
CA ASP A 393 34.55 5.64 -3.05
C ASP A 393 36.08 5.62 -2.92
N LYS A 394 36.78 5.67 -4.06
CA LYS A 394 38.26 5.71 -4.13
C LYS A 394 38.89 6.91 -3.39
N ASN A 395 38.12 7.93 -3.07
CA ASN A 395 38.55 9.14 -2.37
C ASN A 395 38.14 9.11 -0.88
N GLY A 396 37.52 8.02 -0.40
CA GLY A 396 37.02 7.87 0.96
C GLY A 396 35.68 8.56 1.22
N LYS A 397 34.94 8.98 0.18
CA LYS A 397 33.61 9.58 0.31
C LYS A 397 32.55 8.49 0.46
N THR A 398 31.70 8.61 1.47
CA THR A 398 30.59 7.66 1.70
C THR A 398 29.51 7.81 0.62
N TYR A 399 29.00 6.68 0.15
CA TYR A 399 27.78 6.58 -0.65
C TYR A 399 26.98 5.37 -0.20
N TRP A 400 25.71 5.29 -0.60
CA TRP A 400 24.81 4.20 -0.26
C TRP A 400 24.31 3.57 -1.55
N GLN A 401 24.44 2.25 -1.70
CA GLN A 401 24.07 1.56 -2.94
C GLN A 401 23.10 0.43 -2.66
N ILE A 402 21.92 0.52 -3.25
CA ILE A 402 20.88 -0.49 -3.18
C ILE A 402 20.97 -1.35 -4.44
N ASP A 403 21.06 -2.67 -4.28
CA ASP A 403 20.95 -3.61 -5.39
C ASP A 403 19.47 -3.79 -5.76
N LEU A 404 19.11 -3.43 -6.98
CA LEU A 404 17.72 -3.52 -7.45
C LEU A 404 17.42 -4.84 -8.18
N LYS A 405 18.46 -5.63 -8.49
CA LYS A 405 18.31 -6.87 -9.28
C LYS A 405 17.36 -7.89 -8.65
N PRO A 406 17.36 -8.11 -7.31
CA PRO A 406 16.42 -9.06 -6.71
C PRO A 406 14.96 -8.72 -7.00
N TYR A 407 14.64 -7.44 -7.21
CA TYR A 407 13.26 -7.00 -7.44
C TYR A 407 12.82 -7.09 -8.89
N LYS A 408 13.76 -7.27 -9.83
CA LYS A 408 13.48 -7.44 -11.26
C LYS A 408 12.65 -8.70 -11.53
N GLU A 409 12.84 -9.74 -10.74
CA GLU A 409 12.14 -11.03 -10.88
C GLU A 409 10.67 -10.93 -10.48
N TYR A 410 10.31 -9.99 -9.60
CA TYR A 410 8.92 -9.71 -9.22
C TYR A 410 8.16 -8.87 -10.26
N GLY A 411 8.85 -8.39 -11.32
CA GLY A 411 8.22 -7.60 -12.38
C GLY A 411 7.78 -6.19 -11.93
N VAL A 412 8.35 -5.67 -10.84
CA VAL A 412 8.05 -4.35 -10.29
C VAL A 412 9.16 -3.34 -10.59
N ASN A 413 8.85 -2.06 -10.56
CA ASN A 413 9.79 -0.95 -10.69
C ASN A 413 9.62 0.03 -9.51
N PRO A 414 10.72 0.60 -9.00
CA PRO A 414 10.63 1.62 -7.96
C PRO A 414 10.01 2.89 -8.53
N GLU A 415 8.99 3.42 -7.84
CA GLU A 415 8.33 4.69 -8.18
C GLU A 415 8.87 5.85 -7.34
N SER A 416 9.29 5.57 -6.10
CA SER A 416 9.91 6.59 -5.26
C SER A 416 10.85 6.00 -4.21
N ALA A 417 11.76 6.83 -3.73
CA ALA A 417 12.57 6.55 -2.56
C ALA A 417 12.35 7.62 -1.49
N VAL A 418 11.95 7.20 -0.29
CA VAL A 418 11.90 8.05 0.90
C VAL A 418 13.20 7.86 1.66
N VAL A 419 14.03 8.90 1.69
CA VAL A 419 15.35 8.89 2.32
C VAL A 419 15.27 9.66 3.63
N ASN A 420 15.40 8.97 4.76
CA ASN A 420 15.54 9.62 6.07
C ASN A 420 17.01 9.95 6.29
N PHE A 421 17.29 11.16 6.77
CA PHE A 421 18.65 11.63 6.94
C PHE A 421 18.77 12.60 8.12
N THR A 422 20.00 12.74 8.58
CA THR A 422 20.41 13.73 9.55
C THR A 422 21.41 14.69 8.92
N ILE A 423 21.14 16.00 9.00
CA ILE A 423 22.09 17.06 8.67
C ILE A 423 22.71 17.63 9.94
N THR A 424 24.04 17.71 9.99
CA THR A 424 24.79 18.20 11.17
C THR A 424 25.81 19.27 10.80
N GLN A 425 26.06 20.19 11.73
CA GLN A 425 27.10 21.22 11.64
C GLN A 425 28.23 20.93 12.63
N THR A 426 29.48 21.02 12.21
CA THR A 426 30.64 20.75 13.08
C THR A 426 30.76 21.69 14.28
N ASP A 427 30.20 22.91 14.20
CA ASP A 427 30.19 23.88 15.31
C ASP A 427 28.97 23.75 16.23
N GLY A 428 28.02 22.84 15.91
CA GLY A 428 26.81 22.59 16.67
C GLY A 428 25.80 23.74 16.70
N THR A 429 25.98 24.79 15.90
CA THR A 429 25.07 25.94 15.91
C THR A 429 23.72 25.59 15.28
N ASN A 430 23.71 24.76 14.24
CA ASN A 430 22.52 24.27 13.54
C ASN A 430 21.54 25.41 13.24
N THR A 431 22.01 26.49 12.61
CA THR A 431 21.17 27.68 12.34
C THR A 431 20.87 27.92 10.86
N GLU A 432 21.79 27.64 9.96
CA GLU A 432 21.65 27.84 8.50
C GLU A 432 22.48 26.79 7.76
N MET A 433 21.81 25.80 7.18
CA MET A 433 22.44 24.72 6.41
C MET A 433 21.55 24.26 5.27
N SER A 434 22.19 23.79 4.20
CA SER A 434 21.55 23.10 3.09
C SER A 434 22.51 22.08 2.49
N GLY A 435 21.98 21.15 1.73
CA GLY A 435 22.76 20.25 0.90
C GLY A 435 21.86 19.54 -0.07
N ASP A 436 22.32 18.42 -0.58
CA ASP A 436 21.51 17.55 -1.43
C ASP A 436 21.70 16.07 -1.14
N ILE A 437 20.72 15.31 -1.60
CA ILE A 437 20.76 13.86 -1.72
C ILE A 437 20.56 13.57 -3.21
N ALA A 438 21.61 13.10 -3.86
CA ALA A 438 21.63 12.74 -5.27
C ALA A 438 21.39 11.24 -5.42
N ALA A 439 20.38 10.87 -6.20
CA ALA A 439 20.13 9.51 -6.66
C ALA A 439 20.69 9.33 -8.06
N SER A 440 21.54 8.32 -8.26
CA SER A 440 22.13 7.95 -9.55
C SER A 440 21.78 6.52 -9.93
N PHE A 441 21.39 6.30 -11.18
CA PHE A 441 20.94 5.01 -11.70
C PHE A 441 21.03 4.97 -13.24
N ASN A 442 20.77 3.81 -13.84
CA ASN A 442 20.62 3.67 -15.28
C ASN A 442 19.14 3.63 -15.67
N VAL A 443 18.80 4.22 -16.81
CA VAL A 443 17.47 4.26 -17.40
C VAL A 443 17.51 3.52 -18.73
N LYS A 444 16.59 2.56 -18.88
CA LYS A 444 16.27 1.97 -20.17
C LYS A 444 15.17 2.81 -20.82
N THR A 445 15.59 3.62 -21.79
CA THR A 445 14.69 4.49 -22.55
C THR A 445 13.67 3.69 -23.37
N ASP A 446 12.54 4.30 -23.74
CA ASP A 446 11.54 3.69 -24.62
C ASP A 446 12.12 3.28 -25.99
N ALA A 447 13.19 3.94 -26.42
CA ALA A 447 13.95 3.58 -27.61
C ALA A 447 14.85 2.33 -27.41
N GLY A 448 14.85 1.72 -26.22
CA GLY A 448 15.66 0.57 -25.84
C GLY A 448 17.13 0.88 -25.55
N THR A 449 17.51 2.16 -25.47
CA THR A 449 18.88 2.58 -25.16
C THR A 449 19.06 2.71 -23.65
N LEU A 450 20.18 2.20 -23.14
CA LEU A 450 20.58 2.39 -21.75
C LEU A 450 21.32 3.73 -21.60
N ALA A 451 20.88 4.57 -20.67
CA ALA A 451 21.46 5.87 -20.38
C ALA A 451 21.65 6.05 -18.87
N TYR A 452 22.66 6.82 -18.46
CA TYR A 452 22.83 7.23 -17.08
C TYR A 452 21.88 8.39 -16.76
N SER A 453 21.29 8.38 -15.57
CA SER A 453 20.45 9.45 -15.03
C SER A 453 20.81 9.74 -13.57
N ASN A 454 20.67 10.99 -13.17
CA ASN A 454 20.65 11.38 -11.76
C ASN A 454 19.47 12.31 -11.44
N ILE A 455 19.05 12.27 -10.17
CA ILE A 455 18.02 13.14 -9.59
C ILE A 455 18.59 13.73 -8.30
N ASP A 456 18.67 15.05 -8.24
CA ASP A 456 19.23 15.76 -7.09
C ASP A 456 18.09 16.39 -6.29
N THR A 457 17.94 15.96 -5.03
CA THR A 457 16.95 16.50 -4.10
C THR A 457 17.64 17.42 -3.08
N VAL A 458 17.38 18.72 -3.19
CA VAL A 458 17.89 19.72 -2.25
C VAL A 458 17.20 19.58 -0.89
N VAL A 459 17.99 19.61 0.18
CA VAL A 459 17.51 19.50 1.56
C VAL A 459 18.05 20.64 2.42
N GLY A 460 17.23 21.08 3.38
CA GLY A 460 17.52 22.14 4.32
C GLY A 460 17.61 21.67 5.77
N ILE A 461 17.92 22.61 6.66
CA ILE A 461 18.14 22.34 8.08
C ILE A 461 16.92 21.79 8.84
N ASN A 462 15.71 22.09 8.38
CA ASN A 462 14.48 21.64 9.02
C ASN A 462 13.97 20.32 8.41
N ASP A 463 14.67 19.80 7.41
CA ASP A 463 14.30 18.56 6.74
C ASP A 463 15.01 17.39 7.42
N SER A 464 14.27 16.30 7.62
CA SER A 464 14.80 15.02 8.10
C SER A 464 14.51 13.88 7.13
N THR A 465 13.81 14.18 6.03
CA THR A 465 13.34 13.22 5.04
C THR A 465 13.33 13.89 3.67
N ALA A 466 13.76 13.15 2.64
CA ALA A 466 13.71 13.56 1.23
C ALA A 466 12.96 12.51 0.43
N VAL A 467 12.07 12.94 -0.47
CA VAL A 467 11.38 12.05 -1.41
C VAL A 467 12.01 12.23 -2.79
N ILE A 468 12.46 11.13 -3.38
CA ILE A 468 13.04 11.08 -4.73
C ILE A 468 12.00 10.41 -5.63
N ASP A 469 11.53 11.11 -6.66
CA ASP A 469 10.63 10.57 -7.68
C ASP A 469 11.42 9.72 -8.68
N LEU A 470 11.21 8.42 -8.68
CA LEU A 470 11.91 7.46 -9.54
C LEU A 470 11.09 7.10 -10.78
N LYS A 471 9.94 7.74 -10.99
CA LYS A 471 9.09 7.57 -12.18
C LYS A 471 8.55 8.93 -12.70
N PRO A 472 9.44 9.89 -13.04
CA PRO A 472 9.04 11.10 -13.75
C PRO A 472 8.62 10.77 -15.19
N ASP A 473 7.90 11.69 -15.83
CA ASP A 473 7.55 11.58 -17.26
C ASP A 473 8.77 11.39 -18.18
N THR A 474 9.88 12.06 -17.85
CA THR A 474 11.16 11.92 -18.54
C THR A 474 12.33 12.01 -17.56
N PHE A 475 13.36 11.24 -17.82
CA PHE A 475 14.64 11.29 -17.11
C PHE A 475 15.64 12.19 -17.83
N ASN A 476 16.49 12.87 -17.05
CA ASN A 476 17.63 13.62 -17.59
C ASN A 476 18.72 12.62 -17.99
N ILE A 477 19.18 12.65 -19.24
CA ILE A 477 20.14 11.67 -19.76
C ILE A 477 21.43 12.30 -20.33
N ALA A 478 21.47 13.62 -20.44
CA ALA A 478 22.67 14.35 -20.84
C ALA A 478 22.71 15.76 -20.24
N TRP A 479 23.92 16.25 -19.98
CA TRP A 479 24.21 17.57 -19.42
C TRP A 479 25.36 18.23 -20.17
N ASP A 480 25.39 19.55 -20.18
CA ASP A 480 26.55 20.31 -20.64
C ASP A 480 27.64 20.44 -19.55
N ASP A 481 28.75 21.10 -19.90
CA ASP A 481 29.89 21.31 -19.00
C ASP A 481 29.53 22.17 -17.76
N ASP A 482 28.43 22.92 -17.81
CA ASP A 482 27.92 23.75 -16.71
C ASP A 482 26.88 22.98 -15.84
N GLY A 483 26.57 21.74 -16.19
CA GLY A 483 25.60 20.88 -15.49
C GLY A 483 24.14 21.14 -15.87
N ALA A 484 23.87 21.91 -16.93
CA ALA A 484 22.51 22.11 -17.42
C ALA A 484 22.07 20.90 -18.25
N VAL A 485 20.82 20.45 -18.04
CA VAL A 485 20.23 19.34 -18.79
C VAL A 485 20.13 19.72 -20.27
N THR A 486 20.69 18.87 -21.14
CA THR A 486 20.67 19.06 -22.59
C THR A 486 19.75 18.07 -23.30
N GLU A 487 19.51 16.89 -22.70
CA GLU A 487 18.61 15.87 -23.24
C GLU A 487 17.83 15.17 -22.13
N THR A 488 16.57 14.85 -22.43
CA THR A 488 15.71 14.01 -21.59
C THR A 488 15.08 12.88 -22.41
N ALA A 489 14.70 11.79 -21.75
CA ALA A 489 14.02 10.67 -22.38
C ALA A 489 13.02 9.99 -21.44
N ALA A 490 11.90 9.54 -22.01
CA ALA A 490 11.00 8.61 -21.33
C ALA A 490 11.62 7.21 -21.24
N GLY A 491 11.30 6.48 -20.19
CA GLY A 491 11.81 5.14 -19.95
C GLY A 491 11.52 4.63 -18.55
N VAL A 492 12.24 3.59 -18.14
CA VAL A 492 12.18 3.00 -16.79
C VAL A 492 13.58 2.76 -16.27
N ILE A 493 13.74 2.67 -14.94
CA ILE A 493 15.03 2.31 -14.32
C ILE A 493 15.41 0.88 -14.74
N ASP A 494 16.69 0.64 -15.08
CA ASP A 494 17.18 -0.66 -15.60
C ASP A 494 17.27 -1.78 -14.54
N MET A 495 16.80 -1.50 -13.31
CA MET A 495 16.75 -2.40 -12.16
C MET A 495 18.10 -3.00 -11.74
N ASP A 496 19.21 -2.31 -12.05
CA ASP A 496 20.56 -2.76 -11.66
C ASP A 496 20.95 -2.26 -10.27
N TYR A 497 20.82 -0.95 -10.03
CA TYR A 497 21.15 -0.33 -8.74
C TYR A 497 20.46 1.03 -8.59
N LEU A 498 20.33 1.46 -7.34
CA LEU A 498 20.10 2.85 -6.97
C LEU A 498 21.24 3.31 -6.06
N LYS A 499 22.00 4.31 -6.48
CA LYS A 499 23.09 4.88 -5.69
C LYS A 499 22.65 6.22 -5.12
N LEU A 500 22.73 6.38 -3.80
CA LEU A 500 22.51 7.64 -3.11
C LEU A 500 23.86 8.22 -2.66
N GLU A 501 24.05 9.52 -2.85
CA GLU A 501 25.22 10.23 -2.37
C GLU A 501 24.87 11.68 -2.02
N ASN A 502 25.66 12.28 -1.14
CA ASN A 502 25.62 13.71 -0.93
C ASN A 502 26.61 14.38 -1.91
N TRP A 503 26.16 15.28 -2.77
CA TRP A 503 27.06 15.95 -3.73
C TRP A 503 27.68 17.20 -3.13
N TRP A 504 26.86 18.03 -2.48
CA TRP A 504 27.30 19.25 -1.81
C TRP A 504 26.57 19.47 -0.49
N THR A 505 27.24 20.18 0.40
CA THR A 505 26.64 20.78 1.59
C THR A 505 27.13 22.21 1.72
N TRP A 506 26.34 23.04 2.37
CA TRP A 506 26.68 24.39 2.72
C TRP A 506 26.15 24.71 4.12
N CYS A 507 26.92 25.47 4.87
CA CYS A 507 26.48 26.06 6.12
C CYS A 507 27.13 27.43 6.30
N LYS A 508 26.51 28.26 7.14
CA LYS A 508 27.01 29.61 7.42
C LYS A 508 28.37 29.63 8.13
N SER A 509 28.62 28.64 8.99
CA SER A 509 29.86 28.48 9.77
C SER A 509 30.20 27.02 10.00
N GLY A 510 31.47 26.67 10.21
CA GLY A 510 31.87 25.27 10.31
C GLY A 510 31.73 24.51 9.00
N GLU A 511 31.44 23.22 9.08
CA GLU A 511 31.21 22.30 7.96
C GLU A 511 29.90 21.55 8.21
N ALA A 512 29.08 21.40 7.16
CA ALA A 512 27.85 20.62 7.20
C ALA A 512 28.08 19.22 6.63
N SER A 513 27.44 18.22 7.22
CA SER A 513 27.43 16.85 6.71
C SER A 513 26.02 16.28 6.72
N ILE A 514 25.69 15.51 5.69
CA ILE A 514 24.45 14.74 5.58
C ILE A 514 24.79 13.28 5.76
N THR A 515 24.06 12.60 6.65
CA THR A 515 24.14 11.15 6.85
C THR A 515 22.76 10.56 6.54
N ILE A 516 22.71 9.58 5.65
CA ILE A 516 21.48 8.82 5.41
C ILE A 516 21.31 7.82 6.56
N ASP A 517 20.12 7.80 7.15
CA ASP A 517 19.76 6.94 8.28
C ASP A 517 19.01 5.69 7.80
N SER A 518 18.05 5.86 6.89
CA SER A 518 17.33 4.77 6.24
C SER A 518 16.74 5.18 4.90
N VAL A 519 16.41 4.19 4.08
CA VAL A 519 15.74 4.37 2.79
C VAL A 519 14.52 3.47 2.74
N THR A 520 13.36 4.00 2.38
CA THR A 520 12.19 3.22 2.00
C THR A 520 12.03 3.31 0.49
N LEU A 521 12.24 2.20 -0.23
CA LEU A 521 11.87 2.08 -1.63
C LEU A 521 10.39 1.73 -1.73
N ILE A 522 9.67 2.43 -2.61
CA ILE A 522 8.27 2.21 -2.91
C ILE A 522 8.16 1.81 -4.39
N PHE A 523 7.50 0.70 -4.66
CA PHE A 523 7.37 0.08 -5.98
C PHE A 523 5.97 0.28 -6.59
N ASP A 524 5.86 0.06 -7.89
CA ASP A 524 4.61 0.12 -8.68
C ASP A 524 3.72 -1.13 -8.48
N GLY A 525 4.21 -2.12 -7.74
CA GLY A 525 3.51 -3.34 -7.40
C GLY A 525 4.00 -3.94 -6.09
N ASN A 526 3.27 -4.95 -5.61
CA ASN A 526 3.57 -5.59 -4.33
C ASN A 526 4.66 -6.65 -4.45
N ILE A 527 5.56 -6.66 -3.48
CA ILE A 527 6.62 -7.62 -3.26
C ILE A 527 6.25 -8.45 -2.01
N PRO A 528 6.61 -9.74 -1.90
CA PRO A 528 6.42 -10.49 -0.65
C PRO A 528 7.09 -9.79 0.54
N VAL A 529 6.40 -9.71 1.69
CA VAL A 529 7.01 -9.20 2.92
C VAL A 529 7.89 -10.30 3.51
N GLU A 530 9.20 -10.24 3.25
CA GLU A 530 10.17 -11.01 4.01
C GLU A 530 10.19 -10.51 5.47
N GLY A 531 10.18 -11.43 6.43
CA GLY A 531 10.42 -11.09 7.83
C GLY A 531 11.82 -10.51 8.00
N ASP A 532 11.90 -9.23 8.39
CA ASP A 532 13.10 -8.45 8.76
C ASP A 532 14.41 -8.70 7.97
N GLN A 533 14.66 -7.78 7.02
CA GLN A 533 15.96 -7.23 6.64
C GLN A 533 17.10 -8.22 6.33
N VAL A 534 17.29 -8.43 5.02
CA VAL A 534 18.52 -8.96 4.39
C VAL A 534 19.76 -8.31 4.99
N THR A 535 20.56 -9.07 5.74
CA THR A 535 21.96 -8.72 5.99
C THR A 535 22.79 -9.20 4.80
N THR A 536 23.33 -8.25 4.05
CA THR A 536 24.21 -8.45 2.91
C THR A 536 25.34 -9.43 3.24
N THR A 537 25.39 -10.56 2.53
CA THR A 537 26.44 -11.58 2.68
C THR A 537 27.78 -11.00 2.27
N THR A 538 28.64 -10.66 3.25
CA THR A 538 30.06 -10.39 2.99
C THR A 538 30.80 -11.72 2.94
N GLU A 539 31.15 -12.18 1.74
CA GLU A 539 32.10 -13.29 1.57
C GLU A 539 33.41 -12.96 2.31
N THR A 540 33.66 -13.65 3.42
CA THR A 540 34.98 -13.70 4.05
C THR A 540 35.54 -15.12 3.93
N VAL A 541 36.50 -15.27 3.02
CA VAL A 541 37.36 -16.45 2.87
C VAL A 541 38.12 -16.69 4.18
N THR A 542 38.03 -17.88 4.79
CA THR A 542 39.11 -18.45 5.62
C THR A 542 39.06 -19.99 5.70
N THR A 543 40.03 -20.60 5.02
CA THR A 543 40.92 -21.74 5.36
C THR A 543 40.41 -22.98 6.14
N THR A 544 40.53 -24.12 5.46
CA THR A 544 40.47 -25.52 5.89
C THR A 544 41.39 -25.87 7.08
N THR A 545 40.94 -26.73 8.00
CA THR A 545 41.81 -27.76 8.61
C THR A 545 41.02 -29.02 8.99
N THR A 546 41.46 -30.15 8.45
CA THR A 546 40.94 -31.52 8.65
C THR A 546 41.54 -32.18 9.90
N SER A 547 40.79 -33.05 10.59
CA SER A 547 41.32 -34.23 11.32
C SER A 547 40.24 -35.27 11.59
N THR A 548 40.64 -36.54 11.55
CA THR A 548 39.87 -37.76 11.26
C THR A 548 39.59 -38.68 12.46
N THR A 549 38.46 -39.41 12.36
CA THR A 549 38.15 -40.82 12.76
C THR A 549 38.12 -41.28 14.23
N THR A 550 37.04 -41.96 14.66
CA THR A 550 36.91 -43.45 14.82
C THR A 550 35.50 -43.85 15.33
N ALA A 551 35.07 -45.07 15.02
CA ALA A 551 33.71 -45.60 14.85
C ALA A 551 33.07 -46.40 16.03
N THR A 552 31.83 -46.87 15.76
CA THR A 552 31.00 -47.97 16.36
C THR A 552 30.20 -47.58 17.61
N GLU A 553 28.89 -47.84 17.75
CA GLU A 553 28.12 -49.10 17.55
C GLU A 553 26.60 -48.80 17.38
N THR A 554 25.89 -49.67 16.66
CA THR A 554 24.47 -49.52 16.28
C THR A 554 23.55 -50.35 17.18
N THR A 555 22.46 -49.77 17.69
CA THR A 555 21.35 -50.52 18.33
C THR A 555 19.98 -50.12 17.75
N THR A 556 19.41 -50.99 16.91
CA THR A 556 18.11 -50.81 16.27
C THR A 556 16.96 -51.24 17.20
N THR A 557 15.93 -50.39 17.36
CA THR A 557 14.65 -50.76 18.01
C THR A 557 13.49 -50.49 17.07
N THR A 558 12.76 -51.55 16.71
CA THR A 558 11.63 -51.55 15.76
C THR A 558 10.31 -51.19 16.44
N ALA A 559 9.58 -50.19 15.94
CA ALA A 559 8.20 -49.89 16.34
C ALA A 559 7.20 -50.61 15.42
N THR A 560 6.07 -51.04 15.99
CA THR A 560 5.05 -51.89 15.37
C THR A 560 3.80 -51.05 15.04
N THR A 561 3.40 -50.98 13.77
CA THR A 561 2.20 -50.26 13.31
C THR A 561 0.95 -51.14 13.41
N THR A 562 -0.12 -50.66 14.05
CA THR A 562 -1.49 -51.22 13.95
C THR A 562 -2.37 -50.28 13.12
N SER A 563 -2.91 -50.83 12.02
CA SER A 563 -3.74 -50.17 11.00
C SER A 563 -5.23 -50.03 11.40
N ASP A 564 -5.83 -48.87 11.10
CA ASP A 564 -7.27 -48.68 10.90
C ASP A 564 -7.54 -48.49 9.38
N PRO A 565 -8.62 -49.04 8.79
CA PRO A 565 -8.78 -49.15 7.34
C PRO A 565 -9.63 -48.02 6.74
N ASP A 566 -9.44 -47.84 5.44
CA ASP A 566 -10.30 -47.07 4.51
C ASP A 566 -9.89 -45.61 4.19
N VAL A 567 -8.65 -45.45 3.71
CA VAL A 567 -8.26 -44.47 2.68
C VAL A 567 -7.25 -45.17 1.78
N THR A 568 -7.57 -45.38 0.50
CA THR A 568 -6.58 -45.92 -0.47
C THR A 568 -5.81 -44.77 -1.11
N THR A 569 -4.81 -44.28 -0.39
CA THR A 569 -3.73 -43.45 -0.92
C THR A 569 -2.46 -44.32 -0.96
N GLU A 570 -1.71 -44.28 -2.07
CA GLU A 570 -0.41 -44.97 -2.10
C GLU A 570 0.53 -44.27 -1.09
N SER A 571 0.84 -44.95 0.00
CA SER A 571 1.90 -44.56 0.93
C SER A 571 3.24 -44.61 0.20
N TYR A 572 4.01 -43.52 0.23
CA TYR A 572 5.45 -43.64 0.00
C TYR A 572 6.01 -44.59 1.07
N THR A 573 6.60 -45.70 0.64
CA THR A 573 7.20 -46.69 1.56
C THR A 573 8.64 -46.28 1.80
N GLY A 574 8.84 -45.34 2.72
CA GLY A 574 10.15 -44.86 3.14
C GLY A 574 10.04 -43.80 4.24
N VAL A 575 11.18 -43.42 4.81
CA VAL A 575 11.26 -42.40 5.86
C VAL A 575 11.08 -41.02 5.21
N TYR A 576 10.20 -40.19 5.76
CA TYR A 576 9.95 -38.82 5.32
C TYR A 576 10.82 -37.80 6.05
N ALA A 577 11.08 -38.05 7.33
CA ALA A 577 11.76 -37.12 8.21
C ALA A 577 12.41 -37.83 9.41
N ASN A 578 13.37 -37.16 10.02
CA ASN A 578 13.97 -37.52 11.30
C ASN A 578 13.43 -36.61 12.40
N ALA A 579 12.86 -37.20 13.44
CA ALA A 579 12.43 -36.52 14.63
C ALA A 579 13.46 -36.71 15.75
N TYR A 580 13.81 -35.65 16.49
CA TYR A 580 14.77 -35.71 17.59
C TYR A 580 14.53 -34.60 18.63
N LEU A 581 15.01 -34.81 19.86
CA LEU A 581 15.06 -33.75 20.86
C LEU A 581 16.29 -32.85 20.64
N ALA A 582 16.07 -31.55 20.52
CA ALA A 582 17.10 -30.54 20.33
C ALA A 582 17.09 -29.52 21.49
N GLY A 583 18.27 -29.04 21.88
CA GLY A 583 18.45 -28.04 22.92
C GLY A 583 19.67 -28.26 23.79
N SER A 584 19.64 -27.67 24.99
CA SER A 584 20.71 -27.70 25.98
C SER A 584 20.18 -28.13 27.35
N VAL A 585 20.75 -29.20 27.91
CA VAL A 585 20.45 -29.72 29.25
C VAL A 585 21.75 -29.82 30.03
N GLY A 586 22.00 -28.81 30.87
CA GLY A 586 23.27 -28.61 31.56
C GLY A 586 24.44 -28.53 30.58
N SER A 587 25.38 -29.46 30.71
CA SER A 587 26.56 -29.55 29.81
C SER A 587 26.31 -30.33 28.51
N ASN A 588 25.13 -30.92 28.32
CA ASN A 588 24.77 -31.71 27.13
C ASN A 588 23.99 -30.86 26.13
N SER A 589 24.34 -30.93 24.85
CA SER A 589 23.69 -30.16 23.79
C SER A 589 23.53 -30.97 22.51
N VAL A 590 22.37 -30.85 21.86
CA VAL A 590 22.04 -31.45 20.55
C VAL A 590 21.29 -30.40 19.72
N TRP A 591 21.76 -30.08 18.52
CA TRP A 591 21.17 -29.02 17.68
C TRP A 591 20.96 -29.44 16.21
N SER A 592 21.33 -30.67 15.83
CA SER A 592 21.10 -31.19 14.48
C SER A 592 20.76 -32.68 14.50
N ALA A 593 20.11 -33.20 13.44
CA ALA A 593 19.85 -34.65 13.37
C ALA A 593 21.14 -35.46 13.31
N THR A 594 22.23 -34.89 12.80
CA THR A 594 23.54 -35.57 12.81
C THR A 594 24.03 -35.77 14.25
N GLU A 595 23.94 -34.75 15.09
CA GLU A 595 24.29 -34.85 16.52
C GLU A 595 23.31 -35.75 17.30
N ALA A 596 22.03 -35.75 16.91
CA ALA A 596 21.00 -36.59 17.53
C ALA A 596 21.19 -38.08 17.17
N ALA A 597 21.54 -38.38 15.93
CA ALA A 597 21.84 -39.74 15.46
C ALA A 597 23.04 -40.33 16.21
N ASP A 598 24.08 -39.51 16.46
CA ASP A 598 25.27 -39.91 17.23
C ASP A 598 24.98 -40.17 18.73
N THR A 599 23.80 -39.78 19.22
CA THR A 599 23.39 -39.92 20.63
C THR A 599 22.20 -40.86 20.85
N GLU A 600 21.82 -41.64 19.82
CA GLU A 600 20.65 -42.54 19.82
C GLU A 600 19.33 -41.84 20.18
N ASN A 601 19.23 -40.52 19.93
CA ASN A 601 18.10 -39.64 20.27
C ASN A 601 17.31 -39.24 19.02
N MET A 602 16.90 -40.22 18.21
CA MET A 602 16.22 -39.95 16.93
C MET A 602 15.20 -41.04 16.59
N ALA A 603 14.11 -40.64 15.94
CA ALA A 603 13.10 -41.53 15.38
C ALA A 603 12.84 -41.18 13.91
N GLU A 604 12.71 -42.20 13.07
CA GLU A 604 12.36 -42.07 11.67
C GLU A 604 10.82 -41.96 11.55
N VAL A 605 10.35 -40.88 10.92
CA VAL A 605 8.93 -40.65 10.63
C VAL A 605 8.64 -41.20 9.24
N ASP A 606 7.95 -42.34 9.17
CA ASP A 606 7.64 -43.08 7.94
C ASP A 606 6.15 -42.99 7.54
N GLY A 607 5.40 -42.05 8.12
CA GLY A 607 4.02 -41.73 7.74
C GLY A 607 3.21 -41.12 8.89
N ASN A 608 1.88 -41.24 8.80
CA ASN A 608 1.00 -40.89 9.91
C ASN A 608 1.11 -41.94 11.01
N GLY A 609 1.23 -41.51 12.26
CA GLY A 609 1.36 -42.42 13.40
C GLY A 609 1.83 -41.72 14.66
N THR A 610 1.98 -42.52 15.70
CA THR A 610 2.55 -42.10 16.99
C THR A 610 3.99 -42.58 17.07
N PHE A 611 4.89 -41.64 17.36
CA PHE A 611 6.34 -41.83 17.39
C PHE A 611 6.88 -41.49 18.78
N GLU A 612 8.08 -41.99 19.09
CA GLU A 612 8.74 -41.76 20.38
C GLU A 612 10.20 -41.38 20.15
N VAL A 613 10.67 -40.32 20.81
CA VAL A 613 12.09 -39.93 20.90
C VAL A 613 12.51 -39.88 22.36
N GLN A 614 13.71 -40.40 22.66
CA GLN A 614 14.27 -40.41 24.01
C GLN A 614 15.72 -39.92 24.00
N TRP A 615 16.00 -38.92 24.83
CA TRP A 615 17.35 -38.44 25.09
C TRP A 615 17.87 -39.03 26.40
N ASN A 616 18.90 -39.88 26.30
CA ASN A 616 19.62 -40.42 27.44
C ASN A 616 20.81 -39.52 27.80
N LEU A 617 20.81 -38.94 28.99
CA LEU A 617 21.89 -38.08 29.49
C LEU A 617 22.94 -38.90 30.24
N ALA A 618 24.18 -38.41 30.26
CA ALA A 618 25.20 -38.99 31.14
C ALA A 618 24.78 -38.84 32.62
N GLU A 619 25.13 -39.81 33.48
CA GLU A 619 24.65 -39.84 34.88
C GLU A 619 24.98 -38.53 35.63
N GLY A 620 23.96 -37.77 36.03
CA GLY A 620 24.08 -36.50 36.74
C GLY A 620 22.80 -35.68 36.69
N SER A 621 22.53 -34.84 37.71
CA SER A 621 21.36 -33.96 37.74
C SER A 621 21.70 -32.62 37.07
N GLU A 622 21.03 -32.32 35.95
CA GLU A 622 21.27 -31.14 35.12
C GLU A 622 19.96 -30.37 34.89
N THR A 623 20.01 -29.06 34.62
CA THR A 623 18.81 -28.24 34.33
C THR A 623 18.59 -28.07 32.84
N ILE A 624 17.32 -27.99 32.42
CA ILE A 624 16.97 -27.69 31.03
C ILE A 624 17.17 -26.20 30.79
N ASP A 625 18.02 -25.80 29.84
CA ASP A 625 18.17 -24.39 29.44
C ASP A 625 17.32 -24.07 28.22
N PHE A 626 17.28 -25.01 27.26
CA PHE A 626 16.47 -24.95 26.05
C PHE A 626 16.09 -26.37 25.63
N LEU A 627 14.84 -26.61 25.22
CA LEU A 627 14.41 -27.93 24.77
C LEU A 627 13.24 -27.83 23.78
N MET A 628 13.36 -28.54 22.66
CA MET A 628 12.32 -28.71 21.67
C MET A 628 12.35 -30.12 21.05
N LEU A 629 11.22 -30.57 20.52
CA LEU A 629 11.17 -31.62 19.51
C LEU A 629 11.34 -30.96 18.14
N GLU A 630 12.27 -31.45 17.35
CA GLU A 630 12.50 -31.03 15.97
C GLU A 630 12.25 -32.20 15.01
N ILE A 631 11.57 -31.94 13.89
CA ILE A 631 11.28 -32.91 12.85
C ILE A 631 11.73 -32.29 11.52
N GLU A 632 12.76 -32.87 10.90
CA GLU A 632 13.35 -32.37 9.65
C GLU A 632 13.35 -33.45 8.56
N SER A 633 13.19 -33.04 7.30
CA SER A 633 13.19 -34.00 6.18
C SER A 633 14.56 -34.61 5.95
N ILE A 634 14.60 -35.82 5.37
CA ILE A 634 15.84 -36.49 4.96
C ILE A 634 16.24 -36.09 3.53
N ASP A 635 17.55 -35.98 3.27
CA ASP A 635 18.17 -35.44 2.03
C ASP A 635 17.70 -36.07 0.69
N GLU A 636 17.01 -37.21 0.69
CA GLU A 636 16.45 -37.82 -0.53
C GLU A 636 15.12 -37.18 -0.99
N PHE A 637 14.54 -36.28 -0.19
CA PHE A 637 13.45 -35.39 -0.58
C PHE A 637 13.92 -33.95 -0.49
N ASP A 638 14.03 -33.24 -1.62
CA ASP A 638 14.17 -31.76 -1.69
C ASP A 638 12.90 -31.05 -1.16
N SER A 639 12.28 -31.56 -0.09
CA SER A 639 10.98 -31.12 0.42
C SER A 639 11.09 -30.80 1.92
N TYR A 640 10.59 -29.63 2.32
CA TYR A 640 10.49 -29.24 3.72
C TYR A 640 9.50 -30.14 4.47
N PHE A 641 9.77 -30.54 5.73
CA PHE A 641 8.78 -31.25 6.55
C PHE A 641 7.89 -30.24 7.29
N THR A 642 7.08 -29.53 6.50
CA THR A 642 6.19 -28.44 6.96
C THR A 642 4.80 -28.57 6.33
N THR A 643 3.86 -27.74 6.77
CA THR A 643 2.54 -27.64 6.14
C THR A 643 2.56 -27.02 4.73
N ASP A 644 3.71 -26.58 4.23
CA ASP A 644 3.83 -26.16 2.82
C ASP A 644 4.03 -27.36 1.88
N THR A 645 4.68 -28.42 2.35
CA THR A 645 4.82 -29.69 1.63
C THR A 645 3.65 -30.65 1.92
N PHE A 646 3.15 -30.61 3.15
CA PHE A 646 2.09 -31.48 3.66
C PHE A 646 0.94 -30.61 4.19
N PRO A 647 0.02 -30.11 3.34
CA PRO A 647 -0.99 -29.11 3.73
C PRO A 647 -1.88 -29.50 4.92
N ASN A 648 -2.04 -30.80 5.15
CA ASN A 648 -2.83 -31.36 6.24
C ASN A 648 -1.99 -31.78 7.45
N LEU A 649 -0.69 -31.48 7.46
CA LEU A 649 0.24 -31.87 8.51
C LEU A 649 -0.21 -31.31 9.86
N THR A 650 -0.31 -32.19 10.85
CA THR A 650 -0.52 -31.82 12.24
C THR A 650 0.48 -32.56 13.14
N LEU A 651 0.89 -31.89 14.21
CA LEU A 651 1.72 -32.44 15.27
C LEU A 651 1.01 -32.26 16.61
N THR A 652 0.89 -33.33 17.37
CA THR A 652 0.37 -33.32 18.76
C THR A 652 1.38 -33.97 19.68
N ILE A 653 1.64 -33.38 20.84
CA ILE A 653 2.43 -34.01 21.88
C ILE A 653 1.49 -34.81 22.78
N ASP A 654 1.60 -36.14 22.74
CA ASP A 654 0.71 -37.04 23.46
C ASP A 654 1.16 -37.23 24.91
N HIS A 655 2.47 -37.46 25.10
CA HIS A 655 3.06 -37.64 26.43
C HIS A 655 4.48 -37.08 26.48
N PHE A 656 4.83 -36.43 27.59
CA PHE A 656 6.18 -35.91 27.84
C PHE A 656 6.67 -36.42 29.20
N TYR A 657 7.84 -37.06 29.24
CA TYR A 657 8.41 -37.65 30.45
C TYR A 657 9.80 -37.10 30.75
N ILE A 658 10.06 -36.85 32.03
CA ILE A 658 11.39 -36.56 32.59
C ILE A 658 11.67 -37.61 33.65
N ASP A 659 12.77 -38.35 33.52
CA ASP A 659 13.20 -39.45 34.38
C ASP A 659 12.11 -40.51 34.62
N GLY A 660 11.31 -40.77 33.59
CA GLY A 660 10.17 -41.71 33.64
C GLY A 660 8.92 -41.15 34.32
N VAL A 661 8.91 -39.88 34.73
CA VAL A 661 7.76 -39.18 35.31
C VAL A 661 7.10 -38.31 34.26
N GLU A 662 5.81 -38.54 34.03
CA GLU A 662 5.01 -37.77 33.07
C GLU A 662 4.81 -36.33 33.55
N GLN A 663 5.00 -35.38 32.66
CA GLN A 663 4.85 -33.95 32.89
C GLN A 663 3.51 -33.47 32.34
N THR A 664 2.92 -32.48 33.00
CA THR A 664 1.75 -31.77 32.47
C THR A 664 2.22 -30.61 31.61
N LEU A 665 1.76 -30.56 30.35
CA LEU A 665 2.06 -29.50 29.40
C LEU A 665 0.97 -28.41 29.42
N ALA A 666 1.34 -27.17 29.13
CA ALA A 666 0.39 -26.08 28.92
C ALA A 666 -0.29 -26.20 27.53
N ASP A 667 -1.52 -25.69 27.40
CA ASP A 667 -2.24 -25.63 26.12
C ASP A 667 -1.99 -24.27 25.47
N GLU A 668 -0.84 -24.15 24.80
CA GLU A 668 -0.36 -22.90 24.19
C GLU A 668 -0.36 -23.03 22.64
N PRO A 669 -1.18 -22.25 21.92
CA PRO A 669 -1.37 -22.40 20.46
C PRO A 669 -0.10 -22.29 19.63
N ASP A 670 0.91 -21.55 20.10
CA ASP A 670 2.15 -21.30 19.36
C ASP A 670 3.34 -22.15 19.83
N ALA A 671 3.13 -23.08 20.78
CA ALA A 671 4.17 -24.02 21.22
C ALA A 671 4.55 -25.03 20.12
N VAL A 672 3.69 -25.23 19.12
CA VAL A 672 3.93 -26.07 17.94
C VAL A 672 4.03 -25.18 16.70
N ASN A 673 5.16 -25.25 15.99
CA ASN A 673 5.39 -24.54 14.74
C ASN A 673 5.56 -25.53 13.58
N LEU A 674 4.56 -25.57 12.69
CA LEU A 674 4.50 -26.49 11.55
C LEU A 674 5.07 -25.89 10.25
N ARG A 675 5.65 -24.68 10.29
CA ARG A 675 6.18 -23.93 9.15
C ARG A 675 7.49 -23.22 9.49
N TYR A 676 8.33 -23.81 10.36
CA TYR A 676 9.58 -23.17 10.75
C TYR A 676 10.62 -23.29 9.63
N PHE A 677 11.30 -22.19 9.27
CA PHE A 677 12.29 -22.18 8.18
C PHE A 677 13.68 -21.74 8.68
N GLU A 678 14.61 -22.70 8.72
CA GLU A 678 16.05 -22.46 8.93
C GLU A 678 16.82 -23.39 7.99
N ASN A 679 17.24 -22.87 6.83
CA ASN A 679 17.93 -23.58 5.74
C ASN A 679 17.19 -24.79 5.10
N THR A 680 16.42 -25.60 5.86
CA THR A 680 15.85 -26.89 5.44
C THR A 680 14.38 -27.13 5.84
N GLY A 681 13.64 -26.12 6.32
CA GLY A 681 12.18 -26.17 6.55
C GLY A 681 11.71 -27.31 7.48
N LYS A 682 11.56 -27.02 8.77
CA LYS A 682 11.37 -27.98 9.86
C LYS A 682 10.02 -27.79 10.57
N THR A 683 9.54 -28.86 11.21
CA THR A 683 8.44 -28.78 12.19
C THR A 683 9.01 -28.84 13.60
N ARG A 684 8.52 -27.99 14.52
CA ARG A 684 9.04 -27.87 15.89
C ARG A 684 7.93 -27.88 16.94
N ALA A 685 8.24 -28.43 18.11
CA ALA A 685 7.43 -28.32 19.33
C ALA A 685 8.33 -27.87 20.49
N TYR A 686 8.08 -26.67 21.02
CA TYR A 686 8.90 -26.05 22.05
C TYR A 686 8.45 -26.45 23.45
N PHE A 687 9.31 -27.13 24.20
CA PHE A 687 9.06 -27.44 25.61
C PHE A 687 9.62 -26.37 26.54
N ARG A 688 10.70 -25.72 26.11
CA ARG A 688 11.30 -24.56 26.76
C ARG A 688 12.21 -23.76 25.83
N ALA A 689 12.00 -22.45 25.72
CA ALA A 689 12.85 -21.54 24.94
C ALA A 689 13.26 -20.27 25.72
N ASN A 690 14.57 -19.97 25.84
CA ASN A 690 15.07 -18.87 26.69
C ASN A 690 15.76 -17.68 25.96
N TRP A 691 15.57 -17.51 24.65
CA TRP A 691 16.15 -16.37 23.93
C TRP A 691 15.34 -15.07 24.17
N GLY A 692 15.80 -14.21 25.09
CA GLY A 692 15.44 -12.79 25.14
C GLY A 692 14.22 -12.36 26.01
N ALA A 693 14.11 -11.05 26.24
CA ALA A 693 13.36 -10.39 27.33
C ALA A 693 11.82 -10.39 27.25
N ASN A 694 11.19 -11.19 26.37
CA ASN A 694 9.73 -11.17 26.16
C ASN A 694 8.98 -12.45 26.58
N GLY A 695 9.66 -13.45 27.16
CA GLY A 695 9.01 -14.71 27.57
C GLY A 695 8.61 -15.56 26.37
N GLY A 696 9.25 -16.72 26.20
CA GLY A 696 8.92 -17.64 25.09
C GLY A 696 7.48 -18.16 25.18
N VAL A 697 6.90 -18.50 24.03
CA VAL A 697 5.68 -19.32 23.96
C VAL A 697 6.14 -20.77 23.77
N ASP A 698 5.95 -21.59 24.79
CA ASP A 698 6.35 -23.00 24.86
C ASP A 698 5.38 -23.77 25.77
N PHE A 699 5.55 -25.09 25.90
CA PHE A 699 4.69 -25.91 26.76
C PHE A 699 4.86 -25.66 28.27
N GLY A 700 5.67 -24.68 28.70
CA GLY A 700 5.69 -24.14 30.05
C GLY A 700 6.55 -24.90 31.06
N ILE A 701 7.57 -25.63 30.63
CA ILE A 701 8.44 -26.39 31.54
C ILE A 701 9.35 -25.45 32.36
N SER A 702 9.32 -25.58 33.68
CA SER A 702 9.99 -24.64 34.60
C SER A 702 11.50 -24.58 34.45
N GLY A 703 12.02 -23.35 34.61
CA GLY A 703 13.38 -22.92 34.95
C GLY A 703 14.29 -23.97 35.59
N ASP A 704 13.81 -24.48 36.70
CA ASP A 704 14.56 -25.26 37.67
C ASP A 704 14.30 -26.78 37.53
N THR A 705 13.70 -27.20 36.41
CA THR A 705 13.42 -28.62 36.15
C THR A 705 14.74 -29.36 35.95
N THR A 706 15.01 -30.30 36.86
CA THR A 706 16.21 -31.13 36.81
C THR A 706 15.94 -32.46 36.13
N VAL A 707 16.88 -32.90 35.31
CA VAL A 707 16.89 -34.21 34.64
C VAL A 707 18.09 -35.00 35.13
N GLU A 708 17.89 -36.22 35.62
CA GLU A 708 18.94 -37.10 36.13
C GLU A 708 19.45 -38.09 35.08
N LYS A 709 18.57 -38.58 34.20
CA LYS A 709 18.87 -39.68 33.28
C LYS A 709 18.20 -39.57 31.92
N THR A 710 16.91 -39.25 31.84
CA THR A 710 16.17 -39.44 30.58
C THR A 710 15.10 -38.38 30.33
N ILE A 711 15.01 -37.89 29.10
CA ILE A 711 13.87 -37.11 28.59
C ILE A 711 13.20 -37.91 27.48
N LYS A 712 11.87 -38.00 27.47
CA LYS A 712 11.14 -38.76 26.47
C LYS A 712 9.90 -38.01 25.99
N VAL A 713 9.69 -37.98 24.67
CA VAL A 713 8.47 -37.42 24.04
C VAL A 713 7.79 -38.52 23.24
N VAL A 714 6.49 -38.67 23.46
CA VAL A 714 5.58 -39.41 22.58
C VAL A 714 4.71 -38.40 21.86
N PHE A 715 4.68 -38.45 20.54
CA PHE A 715 3.98 -37.48 19.71
C PHE A 715 3.30 -38.14 18.52
N THR A 716 2.22 -37.54 18.04
CA THR A 716 1.44 -38.03 16.92
C THR A 716 1.54 -37.06 15.76
N ILE A 717 1.87 -37.60 14.59
CA ILE A 717 1.88 -36.91 13.30
C ILE A 717 0.73 -37.43 12.45
N ASN A 718 -0.04 -36.51 11.87
CA ASN A 718 -1.02 -36.82 10.82
C ASN A 718 -0.84 -35.90 9.62
N GLY A 719 -1.39 -36.28 8.46
CA GLY A 719 -1.40 -35.44 7.26
C GLY A 719 -0.13 -35.48 6.41
N THR A 720 0.72 -36.50 6.54
CA THR A 720 1.95 -36.72 5.74
C THR A 720 1.68 -37.15 4.28
N TYR A 721 0.46 -36.93 3.77
CA TYR A 721 0.09 -37.21 2.40
C TYR A 721 0.24 -35.95 1.54
N LYS A 722 1.06 -36.03 0.49
CA LYS A 722 1.20 -34.96 -0.51
C LYS A 722 -0.02 -34.94 -1.43
N GLU A 723 -0.76 -33.83 -1.45
CA GLU A 723 -1.81 -33.60 -2.45
C GLU A 723 -1.13 -33.27 -3.79
N GLY A 724 -1.31 -34.11 -4.83
CA GLY A 724 -0.79 -33.79 -6.17
C GLY A 724 -0.02 -34.87 -6.93
N THR A 725 -0.33 -36.16 -6.76
CA THR A 725 -0.13 -37.13 -7.86
C THR A 725 -1.47 -37.65 -8.34
N SER A 726 -2.24 -36.80 -9.00
CA SER A 726 -3.19 -37.28 -10.00
C SER A 726 -2.40 -37.75 -11.21
N ASN A 727 -1.96 -39.01 -11.19
CA ASN A 727 -1.73 -39.74 -12.44
C ASN A 727 -3.10 -39.94 -13.08
N VAL A 728 -3.54 -38.95 -13.86
CA VAL A 728 -4.43 -39.23 -14.96
C VAL A 728 -3.58 -39.99 -15.98
N SER A 729 -4.03 -41.18 -16.34
CA SER A 729 -3.37 -42.02 -17.34
C SER A 729 -3.10 -41.19 -18.59
N SER A 730 -1.99 -41.46 -19.29
CA SER A 730 -1.53 -40.76 -20.51
C SER A 730 -2.47 -40.93 -21.72
N GLY A 731 -3.76 -40.63 -21.55
CA GLY A 731 -4.82 -40.84 -22.52
C GLY A 731 -6.11 -40.07 -22.23
N ASP A 732 -6.29 -39.42 -21.06
CA ASP A 732 -7.52 -38.68 -20.77
C ASP A 732 -7.40 -37.18 -21.10
N LYS A 733 -8.54 -36.59 -21.49
CA LYS A 733 -8.66 -35.20 -21.96
C LYS A 733 -8.55 -34.23 -20.78
N ILE A 734 -7.59 -33.31 -20.85
CA ILE A 734 -7.38 -32.23 -19.88
C ILE A 734 -7.96 -30.96 -20.49
N TRP A 735 -9.06 -30.46 -19.94
CA TRP A 735 -9.81 -29.39 -20.57
C TRP A 735 -9.04 -28.07 -20.57
N GLY A 736 -8.81 -27.52 -21.77
CA GLY A 736 -8.14 -26.24 -21.99
C GLY A 736 -6.61 -26.26 -21.99
N ASP A 737 -5.97 -27.41 -21.78
CA ASP A 737 -4.50 -27.55 -21.84
C ASP A 737 -4.02 -27.61 -23.31
N ALA A 738 -3.51 -26.49 -23.82
CA ALA A 738 -3.10 -26.31 -25.22
C ALA A 738 -1.61 -26.57 -25.43
N ASP A 739 -0.78 -26.30 -24.43
CA ASP A 739 0.68 -26.46 -24.49
C ASP A 739 1.18 -27.84 -23.96
N GLY A 740 0.31 -28.59 -23.27
CA GLY A 740 0.57 -29.93 -22.77
C GLY A 740 1.24 -29.97 -21.40
N ASN A 741 1.22 -28.86 -20.65
CA ASN A 741 1.80 -28.74 -19.32
C ASN A 741 0.87 -29.23 -18.18
N GLU A 742 -0.33 -29.70 -18.55
CA GLU A 742 -1.36 -30.23 -17.64
C GLU A 742 -2.05 -29.18 -16.74
N GLU A 743 -1.87 -27.90 -17.06
CA GLU A 743 -2.51 -26.74 -16.42
C GLU A 743 -3.23 -25.86 -17.47
N LEU A 744 -4.30 -25.17 -17.07
CA LEU A 744 -4.96 -24.17 -17.92
C LEU A 744 -4.43 -22.79 -17.51
N THR A 745 -3.68 -22.15 -18.41
CA THR A 745 -3.07 -20.84 -18.18
C THR A 745 -3.42 -19.84 -19.30
N ILE A 746 -3.05 -18.57 -19.11
CA ILE A 746 -3.14 -17.56 -20.17
C ILE A 746 -2.32 -17.96 -21.42
N SER A 747 -1.24 -18.73 -21.25
CA SER A 747 -0.44 -19.26 -22.36
C SER A 747 -1.30 -20.11 -23.30
N ASP A 748 -2.11 -21.00 -22.74
CA ASP A 748 -2.99 -21.91 -23.49
C ASP A 748 -4.06 -21.16 -24.28
N ILE A 749 -4.64 -20.14 -23.65
CA ILE A 749 -5.64 -19.25 -24.26
C ILE A 749 -5.04 -18.53 -25.47
N VAL A 750 -3.81 -18.01 -25.34
CA VAL A 750 -3.10 -17.34 -26.43
C VAL A 750 -2.80 -18.31 -27.57
N MET A 751 -2.43 -19.56 -27.26
CA MET A 751 -2.19 -20.60 -28.27
C MET A 751 -3.45 -20.94 -29.06
N VAL A 752 -4.61 -21.05 -28.41
CA VAL A 752 -5.91 -21.27 -29.08
C VAL A 752 -6.28 -20.08 -29.99
N LEU A 753 -6.07 -18.83 -29.53
CA LEU A 753 -6.33 -17.64 -30.33
C LEU A 753 -5.41 -17.53 -31.55
N GLN A 754 -4.12 -17.85 -31.40
CA GLN A 754 -3.15 -17.87 -32.49
C GLN A 754 -3.48 -18.95 -33.52
N TYR A 755 -3.84 -20.15 -33.06
CA TYR A 755 -4.33 -21.24 -33.90
C TYR A 755 -5.59 -20.82 -34.68
N SER A 756 -6.59 -20.22 -34.00
CA SER A 756 -7.83 -19.75 -34.62
C SER A 756 -7.59 -18.67 -35.68
N ALA A 757 -6.66 -17.74 -35.44
CA ALA A 757 -6.32 -16.66 -36.35
C ALA A 757 -5.52 -17.11 -37.58
N ASN A 758 -4.63 -18.10 -37.44
CA ASN A 758 -3.79 -18.60 -38.54
C ASN A 758 -3.29 -20.04 -38.34
N LYS A 759 -4.18 -21.00 -38.62
CA LYS A 759 -3.93 -22.46 -38.51
C LYS A 759 -2.71 -22.96 -39.30
N ALA A 760 -2.30 -22.26 -40.36
CA ALA A 760 -1.16 -22.67 -41.18
C ALA A 760 0.20 -22.32 -40.55
N LYS A 761 0.23 -21.32 -39.67
CA LYS A 761 1.45 -20.86 -38.97
C LYS A 761 1.54 -21.40 -37.55
N TYR A 762 0.40 -21.50 -36.87
CA TYR A 762 0.30 -21.96 -35.49
C TYR A 762 -0.57 -23.22 -35.47
N SER A 763 0.07 -24.38 -35.43
CA SER A 763 -0.61 -25.68 -35.39
C SER A 763 -0.66 -26.20 -33.95
N LEU A 764 -1.83 -26.69 -33.53
CA LEU A 764 -1.99 -27.45 -32.29
C LEU A 764 -1.81 -28.95 -32.56
N SER A 765 -1.31 -29.69 -31.56
CA SER A 765 -1.25 -31.16 -31.62
C SER A 765 -2.66 -31.76 -31.58
N ASP A 766 -2.83 -33.02 -32.00
CA ASP A 766 -4.13 -33.69 -31.92
C ASP A 766 -4.66 -33.80 -30.47
N LYS A 767 -3.75 -33.91 -29.48
CA LYS A 767 -4.10 -33.89 -28.04
C LYS A 767 -4.56 -32.49 -27.61
N ALA A 768 -3.84 -31.44 -28.02
CA ALA A 768 -4.24 -30.05 -27.74
C ALA A 768 -5.57 -29.69 -28.41
N LEU A 769 -5.82 -30.14 -29.64
CA LEU A 769 -7.11 -29.96 -30.31
C LEU A 769 -8.25 -30.65 -29.54
N ALA A 770 -8.00 -31.84 -28.99
CA ALA A 770 -8.96 -32.52 -28.15
C ALA A 770 -9.17 -31.77 -26.83
N ASN A 771 -8.11 -31.34 -26.16
CA ASN A 771 -8.13 -30.63 -24.88
C ASN A 771 -8.83 -29.27 -24.96
N CYS A 772 -8.55 -28.48 -26.01
CA CYS A 772 -9.04 -27.12 -26.17
C CYS A 772 -10.49 -27.02 -26.68
N ASP A 773 -11.10 -28.08 -27.19
CA ASP A 773 -12.53 -28.09 -27.56
C ASP A 773 -13.37 -28.16 -26.29
N VAL A 774 -13.45 -27.04 -25.54
CA VAL A 774 -14.05 -26.92 -24.21
C VAL A 774 -15.56 -26.74 -24.27
N ASN A 775 -16.12 -26.48 -25.44
CA ASN A 775 -17.57 -26.46 -25.66
C ASN A 775 -18.12 -27.77 -26.28
N ALA A 776 -17.23 -28.70 -26.66
CA ALA A 776 -17.54 -29.99 -27.28
C ALA A 776 -18.33 -29.88 -28.61
N ASP A 777 -18.09 -28.84 -29.39
CA ASP A 777 -18.63 -28.69 -30.75
C ASP A 777 -17.71 -29.27 -31.85
N ASN A 778 -16.55 -29.81 -31.46
CA ASN A 778 -15.47 -30.33 -32.31
C ASN A 778 -14.80 -29.26 -33.18
N VAL A 779 -14.88 -27.98 -32.80
CA VAL A 779 -14.24 -26.85 -33.48
C VAL A 779 -13.49 -25.99 -32.47
N VAL A 780 -12.17 -26.13 -32.42
CA VAL A 780 -11.32 -25.22 -31.64
C VAL A 780 -11.26 -23.84 -32.32
N ASP A 781 -11.94 -22.86 -31.72
CA ASP A 781 -12.00 -21.47 -32.19
C ASP A 781 -11.98 -20.43 -31.06
N ALA A 782 -12.32 -19.17 -31.37
CA ALA A 782 -12.28 -18.09 -30.38
C ALA A 782 -13.28 -18.26 -29.22
N LYS A 783 -14.31 -19.09 -29.38
CA LYS A 783 -15.27 -19.40 -28.31
C LYS A 783 -14.66 -20.27 -27.23
N ASP A 784 -13.81 -21.23 -27.61
CA ASP A 784 -13.10 -22.07 -26.65
C ASP A 784 -12.14 -21.23 -25.82
N ALA A 785 -11.37 -20.36 -26.47
CA ALA A 785 -10.51 -19.40 -25.77
C ALA A 785 -11.30 -18.51 -24.80
N PHE A 786 -12.52 -18.11 -25.16
CA PHE A 786 -13.39 -17.31 -24.28
C PHE A 786 -13.90 -18.10 -23.07
N ILE A 787 -14.25 -19.38 -23.23
CA ILE A 787 -14.64 -20.25 -22.11
C ILE A 787 -13.44 -20.53 -21.20
N MET A 788 -12.26 -20.76 -21.78
CA MET A 788 -11.01 -20.92 -21.03
C MET A 788 -10.67 -19.64 -20.23
N GLN A 789 -10.88 -18.44 -20.80
CA GLN A 789 -10.75 -17.18 -20.05
C GLN A 789 -11.72 -17.05 -18.88
N GLN A 790 -12.95 -17.59 -19.01
CA GLN A 790 -13.89 -17.59 -17.89
C GLN A 790 -13.44 -18.52 -16.76
N ILE A 791 -12.71 -19.60 -17.09
CA ILE A 791 -12.13 -20.51 -16.10
C ILE A 791 -10.96 -19.86 -15.38
N ASP A 792 -10.04 -19.24 -16.13
CA ASP A 792 -8.93 -18.47 -15.58
C ASP A 792 -9.42 -17.32 -14.68
N ALA A 793 -10.50 -16.64 -15.08
CA ALA A 793 -11.14 -15.59 -14.30
C ALA A 793 -12.01 -16.09 -13.11
N GLY A 794 -12.09 -17.40 -12.88
CA GLY A 794 -12.87 -18.01 -11.79
C GLY A 794 -14.39 -17.86 -11.93
N VAL A 795 -14.89 -17.53 -13.13
CA VAL A 795 -16.31 -17.37 -13.44
C VAL A 795 -16.98 -18.72 -13.70
N VAL A 796 -16.22 -19.69 -14.22
CA VAL A 796 -16.60 -21.07 -14.51
C VAL A 796 -15.52 -21.99 -13.93
N THR A 797 -15.87 -23.19 -13.48
CA THR A 797 -14.90 -24.19 -13.03
C THR A 797 -14.62 -25.24 -14.11
N VAL A 798 -13.41 -25.81 -14.13
CA VAL A 798 -13.03 -26.89 -15.08
C VAL A 798 -13.98 -28.09 -14.99
N ALA A 799 -14.56 -28.35 -13.81
CA ALA A 799 -15.53 -29.41 -13.58
C ALA A 799 -16.86 -29.23 -14.34
N GLU A 800 -17.15 -28.02 -14.82
CA GLU A 800 -18.39 -27.69 -15.55
C GLU A 800 -18.26 -27.91 -17.07
N LEU A 801 -17.08 -28.31 -17.56
CA LEU A 801 -16.83 -28.55 -18.97
C LEU A 801 -17.25 -29.97 -19.43
N PRO A 802 -17.72 -30.13 -20.67
CA PRO A 802 -17.85 -29.09 -21.70
C PRO A 802 -19.10 -28.21 -21.53
N LEU A 803 -18.94 -26.90 -21.76
CA LEU A 803 -20.04 -25.93 -21.74
C LEU A 803 -20.56 -25.66 -23.15
N LYS A 804 -21.78 -26.11 -23.44
CA LYS A 804 -22.44 -26.00 -24.75
C LYS A 804 -22.99 -24.61 -25.08
#